data_AF-A0AAE3SKY8-F1
#
_entry.id   AF-A0AAE3SKY8-F1
#
_cell.length_a   1.000
_cell.length_b   1.000
_cell.length_c   1.000
_cell.angle_alpha   90.00
_cell.angle_beta   90.00
_cell.angle_gamma   90.00
#
_symmetry.space_group_name_H-M   'P 1'
#
loop_
_entity.id
_entity.type
_entity.pdbx_description
1 polymer ?
#
loop_
_entity_poly.entity_id
_entity_poly.type
_entity_poly.pdbx_seq_one_letter_code
_entity_poly.pdbx_strand_id
1 'polypeptide(L)'
;MFYRYYIFLSSLLVAAISCTPIKDTSQNKEIHIPTKDEVGADVMPDEIAKVNAPFKTIQFSRPAFPADTISLYLNPNEKNTPIIQETINTLSLKGGGVIVVPEGKWFTGRIELKSNINLHFEDGAILKFSGEYEDFHPAVFTRFEGIEIMGNGACIYANGAKNIALTGKGTLIGPYDGSIKKNIDPSIIVENELNQEQPVSDRYLKGRENNQVLPPMFISPINCQNVFIEGLTLNHTIFWNIVPIYCHNVVIRGCNITALDVPRSDGIDPSSSEEVLIEYNTVRVGDDCIAIKSGRSYDGIRVNKPAKNIIVRYNALLKGHAGISCGSESAGKTIKGTGHTVFSPDGKMAFQFYQKETGKGKTQMYYHLDFKGKPVVLESELGVLIENNLFESALGIENDPSHQWCENLQLKSVDRNSMDKTWKPIYGERNQVQNKYNELVLHFSKFDDAGMMVEGHAGTSYDKRRSYQMDLVVRVYNQGVAFRYHFPETSNGLFLHIEGEQTQFTMPEGTMAFYERWAQGEYHYLPLKNWPDECERPLTLNLENGLRVALLEAQMVDYSRGKFKLNDNKANTIDLSMYDKVDVITPYSTPWRVIMVAETPGGLLENNDMVLNLNAPNQIEDVSWIKPGKVIRSNLTTKDARECIDFAAERNLQYVHLDAGWYGPEMKVASDATTISGDRDIDMQQIVNYGASKGIGIFVYINQRALYGNLDKVFSQCRKWGIKGVKFGFVQIGSNRWTTWMHEAVKKAAEYQLLVDIHDEYRPTGFSRTYPNLMTQEGIRGNEEMPDATHNTTLPFTRFLAGAGDYTICYYNNRIKTTHAHQLALSVVYYSPIQFLYWYDKPSFYRGEKEIAFFDAVPTVWDDTKVISGEIGEHITVARKSGDAWFVGAITNNDAREVVVPLSFLDGGRKYQATIYYDDPKLDTRTNVGIETHKVDSKKELKYSLQPSGGVAIKIEPVK
;
A
#
# COMPACT_ATOMS: atom_id res chain seq x y z
N MET A 1 -20.74 -19.35 -62.30
CA MET A 1 -21.06 -18.76 -63.62
C MET A 1 -20.97 -17.24 -63.45
N PHE A 2 -20.29 -16.51 -64.35
CA PHE A 2 -20.25 -15.04 -64.58
C PHE A 2 -20.84 -14.09 -63.50
N TYR A 3 -20.03 -13.25 -62.83
CA TYR A 3 -19.69 -11.83 -63.18
C TYR A 3 -20.82 -10.81 -62.84
N ARG A 4 -20.59 -9.57 -62.37
CA ARG A 4 -19.36 -8.78 -62.06
C ARG A 4 -19.72 -7.52 -61.22
N TYR A 5 -18.90 -7.14 -60.22
CA TYR A 5 -18.51 -5.77 -59.74
C TYR A 5 -19.63 -4.72 -59.39
N TYR A 6 -19.51 -3.71 -58.51
CA TYR A 6 -18.49 -3.12 -57.60
C TYR A 6 -19.21 -2.81 -56.21
N ILE A 7 -18.77 -2.04 -55.19
CA ILE A 7 -17.57 -1.21 -54.90
C ILE A 7 -17.18 -1.28 -53.38
N PHE A 8 -16.55 -0.23 -52.83
CA PHE A 8 -16.04 -0.06 -51.44
C PHE A 8 -17.04 0.64 -50.46
N LEU A 9 -16.63 0.70 -49.18
CA LEU A 9 -17.08 1.61 -48.10
C LEU A 9 -18.43 1.34 -47.39
N SER A 10 -18.45 0.37 -46.47
CA SER A 10 -19.48 0.26 -45.41
C SER A 10 -19.02 -0.57 -44.18
N SER A 11 -18.04 -0.08 -43.42
CA SER A 11 -17.48 -0.84 -42.27
C SER A 11 -16.92 0.04 -41.13
N LEU A 12 -17.71 1.00 -40.62
CA LEU A 12 -17.27 1.88 -39.52
C LEU A 12 -18.44 2.47 -38.69
N LEU A 13 -19.43 1.66 -38.28
CA LEU A 13 -20.62 2.20 -37.57
C LEU A 13 -21.38 1.22 -36.64
N VAL A 14 -20.73 0.26 -35.98
CA VAL A 14 -21.35 -0.55 -34.89
C VAL A 14 -20.38 -0.76 -33.72
N ALA A 15 -20.11 0.29 -32.94
CA ALA A 15 -19.39 0.20 -31.65
C ALA A 15 -19.69 1.37 -30.69
N ALA A 16 -20.78 2.11 -30.89
CA ALA A 16 -21.14 3.29 -30.09
C ALA A 16 -22.09 2.92 -28.94
N ILE A 17 -21.68 2.00 -28.05
CA ILE A 17 -22.41 1.78 -26.79
C ILE A 17 -22.14 2.97 -25.88
N SER A 18 -23.22 3.56 -25.36
CA SER A 18 -23.20 4.86 -24.69
C SER A 18 -22.28 4.91 -23.46
N CYS A 19 -21.17 5.64 -23.58
CA CYS A 19 -20.59 6.34 -22.43
C CYS A 19 -21.59 7.42 -21.98
N THR A 20 -22.55 7.06 -21.13
CA THR A 20 -23.27 8.06 -20.34
C THR A 20 -22.23 8.78 -19.48
N PRO A 21 -22.02 10.10 -19.62
CA PRO A 21 -21.13 10.81 -18.72
C PRO A 21 -21.66 10.64 -17.30
N ILE A 22 -20.75 10.39 -16.35
CA ILE A 22 -21.08 10.51 -14.93
C ILE A 22 -21.65 11.92 -14.75
N LYS A 23 -22.86 12.03 -14.21
CA LYS A 23 -23.39 13.33 -13.80
C LYS A 23 -22.55 13.80 -12.63
N ASP A 24 -21.56 14.63 -12.93
CA ASP A 24 -20.84 15.39 -11.94
C ASP A 24 -21.87 16.21 -11.13
N THR A 25 -21.92 15.95 -9.83
CA THR A 25 -22.81 16.64 -8.88
C THR A 25 -22.10 17.79 -8.16
N SER A 26 -20.84 18.11 -8.54
CA SER A 26 -20.32 19.45 -8.29
C SER A 26 -21.16 20.46 -9.07
N GLN A 27 -21.40 21.61 -8.46
CA GLN A 27 -22.12 22.68 -9.12
C GLN A 27 -21.26 23.24 -10.26
N ASN A 28 -21.85 23.46 -11.44
CA ASN A 28 -21.25 24.25 -12.51
C ASN A 28 -21.00 25.69 -12.01
N LYS A 29 -19.87 25.90 -11.34
CA LYS A 29 -19.22 27.19 -11.27
C LYS A 29 -18.61 27.44 -12.64
N GLU A 30 -18.98 28.54 -13.27
CA GLU A 30 -18.31 28.98 -14.49
C GLU A 30 -16.83 29.17 -14.19
N ILE A 31 -15.97 28.36 -14.82
CA ILE A 31 -14.52 28.46 -14.63
C ILE A 31 -14.06 29.67 -15.43
N HIS A 32 -13.93 30.81 -14.74
CA HIS A 32 -13.34 32.00 -15.31
C HIS A 32 -11.89 31.71 -15.74
N ILE A 33 -11.63 31.85 -17.04
CA ILE A 33 -10.31 31.72 -17.64
C ILE A 33 -9.71 33.14 -17.73
N PRO A 34 -8.56 33.42 -17.09
CA PRO A 34 -7.95 34.74 -17.12
C PRO A 34 -7.61 35.18 -18.55
N THR A 35 -8.04 36.38 -18.92
CA THR A 35 -7.62 37.02 -20.16
C THR A 35 -6.25 37.69 -20.01
N LYS A 36 -5.67 38.14 -21.13
CA LYS A 36 -4.39 38.88 -21.15
C LYS A 36 -4.41 40.12 -20.23
N ASP A 37 -5.55 40.79 -20.13
CA ASP A 37 -5.66 42.08 -19.44
C ASP A 37 -6.06 41.91 -17.95
N GLU A 38 -6.22 40.66 -17.50
CA GLU A 38 -6.42 40.24 -16.10
C GLU A 38 -5.15 39.60 -15.49
N VAL A 39 -4.03 39.61 -16.24
CA VAL A 39 -2.71 39.12 -15.80
C VAL A 39 -1.60 40.11 -16.18
N GLY A 40 -0.41 39.94 -15.60
CA GLY A 40 0.76 40.78 -15.81
C GLY A 40 1.10 41.68 -14.63
N ALA A 41 2.23 42.37 -14.74
CA ALA A 41 2.81 43.22 -13.68
C ALA A 41 1.89 44.32 -13.14
N ASP A 42 0.94 44.80 -13.95
CA ASP A 42 0.05 45.93 -13.62
C ASP A 42 -1.23 45.54 -12.85
N VAL A 43 -1.55 44.24 -12.80
CA VAL A 43 -2.83 43.73 -12.24
C VAL A 43 -2.65 42.56 -11.27
N MET A 44 -1.45 42.01 -11.12
CA MET A 44 -1.15 41.04 -10.06
C MET A 44 -1.19 41.70 -8.67
N PRO A 45 -1.68 41.02 -7.62
CA PRO A 45 -1.59 41.52 -6.24
C PRO A 45 -0.14 41.58 -5.73
N ASP A 46 0.19 42.55 -4.88
CA ASP A 46 1.51 42.68 -4.24
C ASP A 46 1.87 41.46 -3.37
N GLU A 47 0.88 40.95 -2.63
CA GLU A 47 0.99 39.75 -1.79
C GLU A 47 0.69 38.47 -2.56
N ILE A 48 1.44 37.41 -2.27
CA ILE A 48 1.18 36.08 -2.82
C ILE A 48 0.05 35.43 -2.02
N ALA A 49 -1.17 35.46 -2.58
CA ALA A 49 -2.34 34.84 -1.96
C ALA A 49 -2.09 33.36 -1.62
N LYS A 50 -2.57 32.91 -0.46
CA LYS A 50 -2.38 31.54 0.05
C LYS A 50 -2.63 30.47 -1.01
N VAL A 51 -1.74 29.48 -1.08
CA VAL A 51 -1.89 28.30 -1.94
C VAL A 51 -2.73 27.25 -1.21
N ASN A 52 -3.78 26.77 -1.87
CA ASN A 52 -4.62 25.67 -1.42
C ASN A 52 -4.48 24.52 -2.44
N ALA A 53 -3.46 23.69 -2.27
CA ALA A 53 -3.19 22.54 -3.11
C ALA A 53 -3.76 21.24 -2.51
N PRO A 54 -4.01 20.18 -3.31
CA PRO A 54 -4.38 18.85 -2.80
C PRO A 54 -3.20 18.09 -2.17
N PHE A 55 -2.01 18.69 -2.16
CA PHE A 55 -0.77 18.15 -1.59
C PHE A 55 -0.14 19.13 -0.59
N LYS A 56 0.71 18.62 0.30
CA LYS A 56 1.51 19.43 1.25
C LYS A 56 2.55 20.24 0.47
N THR A 57 2.53 21.56 0.64
CA THR A 57 3.39 22.54 -0.03
C THR A 57 3.68 23.70 0.94
N ILE A 58 4.69 24.53 0.65
CA ILE A 58 5.02 25.71 1.45
C ILE A 58 4.01 26.85 1.28
N GLN A 59 3.98 27.79 2.24
CA GLN A 59 3.37 29.10 1.99
C GLN A 59 4.39 29.98 1.28
N PHE A 60 4.16 30.25 0.01
CA PHE A 60 4.98 31.15 -0.81
C PHE A 60 4.88 32.60 -0.30
N SER A 61 5.98 33.33 -0.36
CA SER A 61 6.08 34.74 0.03
C SER A 61 7.12 35.47 -0.82
N ARG A 62 6.96 36.78 -0.99
CA ARG A 62 8.01 37.64 -1.57
C ARG A 62 9.27 37.55 -0.68
N PRO A 63 10.48 37.33 -1.24
CA PRO A 63 11.72 37.34 -0.47
C PRO A 63 12.06 38.73 0.06
N ALA A 64 12.70 38.77 1.23
CA ALA A 64 13.29 39.98 1.80
C ALA A 64 14.76 40.11 1.40
N PHE A 65 15.22 41.34 1.20
CA PHE A 65 16.60 41.69 0.87
C PHE A 65 17.15 42.71 1.87
N PRO A 66 18.47 42.80 2.06
CA PRO A 66 19.10 43.91 2.78
C PRO A 66 18.72 45.27 2.18
N ALA A 67 18.73 46.31 3.00
CA ALA A 67 18.30 47.66 2.61
C ALA A 67 19.27 48.38 1.65
N ASP A 68 20.52 47.91 1.54
CA ASP A 68 21.52 48.46 0.62
C ASP A 68 21.00 48.42 -0.83
N THR A 69 20.78 49.60 -1.41
CA THR A 69 20.26 49.79 -2.76
C THR A 69 21.28 50.56 -3.60
N ILE A 70 21.68 50.02 -4.74
CA ILE A 70 22.68 50.60 -5.65
C ILE A 70 22.07 50.78 -7.04
N SER A 71 21.77 52.02 -7.43
CA SER A 71 21.45 52.35 -8.83
C SER A 71 22.73 52.38 -9.67
N LEU A 72 22.70 51.69 -10.80
CA LEU A 72 23.84 51.55 -11.71
C LEU A 72 23.97 52.76 -12.63
N TYR A 73 25.19 53.26 -12.81
CA TYR A 73 25.52 54.24 -13.84
C TYR A 73 26.00 53.50 -15.08
N LEU A 74 25.14 53.39 -16.09
CA LEU A 74 25.36 52.59 -17.29
C LEU A 74 25.68 53.47 -18.51
N ASN A 75 26.52 52.94 -19.42
CA ASN A 75 26.92 53.63 -20.65
C ASN A 75 26.16 53.02 -21.85
N PRO A 76 25.40 53.82 -22.64
CA PRO A 76 24.62 53.30 -23.77
C PRO A 76 25.48 52.88 -24.98
N ASN A 77 26.77 53.27 -25.01
CA ASN A 77 27.68 52.97 -26.12
C ASN A 77 28.65 51.81 -25.83
N GLU A 78 28.59 51.22 -24.63
CA GLU A 78 29.54 50.20 -24.16
C GLU A 78 28.82 48.94 -23.65
N LYS A 79 29.61 47.88 -23.43
CA LYS A 79 29.13 46.61 -22.87
C LYS A 79 29.22 46.65 -21.34
N ASN A 80 28.08 46.73 -20.68
CA ASN A 80 27.93 47.03 -19.25
C ASN A 80 28.12 45.81 -18.32
N THR A 81 28.46 44.63 -18.86
CA THR A 81 28.69 43.42 -18.05
C THR A 81 29.64 43.64 -16.87
N PRO A 82 30.78 44.35 -17.01
CA PRO A 82 31.73 44.51 -15.91
C PRO A 82 31.13 45.26 -14.72
N ILE A 83 30.50 46.42 -14.94
CA ILE A 83 29.93 47.23 -13.85
C ILE A 83 28.72 46.54 -13.19
N ILE A 84 27.90 45.82 -13.96
CA ILE A 84 26.80 45.01 -13.42
C ILE A 84 27.36 43.88 -12.54
N GLN A 85 28.33 43.12 -13.05
CA GLN A 85 28.88 41.94 -12.34
C GLN A 85 29.73 42.33 -11.13
N GLU A 86 30.51 43.41 -11.22
CA GLU A 86 31.28 43.95 -10.09
C GLU A 86 30.33 44.39 -8.98
N THR A 87 29.24 45.11 -9.29
CA THR A 87 28.24 45.51 -8.31
C THR A 87 27.56 44.30 -7.65
N ILE A 88 27.18 43.27 -8.42
CA ILE A 88 26.61 42.02 -7.89
C ILE A 88 27.58 41.33 -6.93
N ASN A 89 28.85 41.18 -7.33
CA ASN A 89 29.88 40.54 -6.52
C ASN A 89 30.14 41.34 -5.22
N THR A 90 30.32 42.66 -5.33
CA THR A 90 30.59 43.55 -4.19
C THR A 90 29.43 43.63 -3.21
N LEU A 91 28.18 43.65 -3.69
CA LEU A 91 27.01 43.72 -2.83
C LEU A 91 26.72 42.37 -2.15
N SER A 92 26.89 41.25 -2.87
CA SER A 92 26.71 39.90 -2.29
C SER A 92 27.77 39.61 -1.21
N LEU A 93 29.02 40.06 -1.40
CA LEU A 93 30.07 40.01 -0.38
C LEU A 93 29.77 40.86 0.87
N LYS A 94 28.91 41.89 0.77
CA LYS A 94 28.42 42.67 1.92
C LYS A 94 27.21 42.04 2.62
N GLY A 95 26.69 40.92 2.10
CA GLY A 95 25.50 40.23 2.61
C GLY A 95 24.27 40.34 1.71
N GLY A 96 24.33 41.11 0.62
CA GLY A 96 23.26 41.27 -0.36
C GLY A 96 22.63 42.68 -0.41
N GLY A 97 21.58 42.82 -1.21
CA GLY A 97 20.83 44.06 -1.39
C GLY A 97 20.12 44.14 -2.75
N VAL A 98 19.71 45.35 -3.13
CA VAL A 98 19.03 45.65 -4.40
C VAL A 98 19.97 46.38 -5.34
N ILE A 99 20.04 45.95 -6.60
CA ILE A 99 20.80 46.61 -7.67
C ILE A 99 19.79 47.09 -8.71
N VAL A 100 19.74 48.40 -8.97
CA VAL A 100 18.76 49.00 -9.88
C VAL A 100 19.41 49.28 -11.23
N VAL A 101 18.90 48.63 -12.27
CA VAL A 101 19.15 48.97 -13.68
C VAL A 101 18.15 50.09 -14.05
N PRO A 102 18.63 51.31 -14.33
CA PRO A 102 17.75 52.46 -14.52
C PRO A 102 17.04 52.48 -15.87
N GLU A 103 16.05 53.38 -16.03
CA GLU A 103 15.44 53.71 -17.33
C GLU A 103 16.53 53.98 -18.39
N GLY A 104 16.43 53.36 -19.57
CA GLY A 104 17.37 53.58 -20.66
C GLY A 104 17.56 52.37 -21.57
N LYS A 105 18.58 52.43 -22.45
CA LYS A 105 18.91 51.36 -23.40
C LYS A 105 20.35 50.91 -23.18
N TRP A 106 20.49 49.69 -22.67
CA TRP A 106 21.73 49.14 -22.14
C TRP A 106 22.12 47.87 -22.89
N PHE A 107 23.43 47.62 -22.99
CA PHE A 107 23.98 46.45 -23.67
C PHE A 107 24.89 45.65 -22.71
N THR A 108 24.80 44.31 -22.73
CA THR A 108 25.55 43.43 -21.82
C THR A 108 25.89 42.07 -22.45
N GLY A 109 26.89 41.38 -21.90
CA GLY A 109 27.05 39.93 -22.01
C GLY A 109 26.31 39.19 -20.87
N ARG A 110 26.68 37.93 -20.60
CA ARG A 110 26.12 37.14 -19.50
C ARG A 110 26.29 37.81 -18.14
N ILE A 111 25.24 37.77 -17.32
CA ILE A 111 25.24 38.17 -15.92
C ILE A 111 25.12 36.91 -15.04
N GLU A 112 25.94 36.82 -13.99
CA GLU A 112 25.83 35.78 -12.96
C GLU A 112 25.33 36.38 -11.63
N LEU A 113 24.13 35.98 -11.20
CA LEU A 113 23.60 36.37 -9.88
C LEU A 113 24.30 35.60 -8.76
N LYS A 114 24.45 36.27 -7.61
CA LYS A 114 25.00 35.73 -6.36
C LYS A 114 23.96 35.85 -5.25
N SER A 115 24.17 35.15 -4.13
CA SER A 115 23.19 35.08 -3.04
C SER A 115 22.81 36.45 -2.45
N ASN A 116 21.56 36.57 -2.00
CA ASN A 116 20.94 37.78 -1.43
C ASN A 116 20.90 38.99 -2.38
N ILE A 117 20.88 38.78 -3.70
CA ILE A 117 20.80 39.87 -4.70
C ILE A 117 19.41 39.92 -5.34
N ASN A 118 18.79 41.10 -5.31
CA ASN A 118 17.71 41.48 -6.21
C ASN A 118 18.24 42.40 -7.31
N LEU A 119 18.27 41.94 -8.56
CA LEU A 119 18.55 42.78 -9.71
C LEU A 119 17.22 43.34 -10.24
N HIS A 120 16.94 44.60 -9.91
CA HIS A 120 15.72 45.32 -10.19
C HIS A 120 15.86 46.13 -11.49
N PHE A 121 14.80 46.20 -12.29
CA PHE A 121 14.76 46.93 -13.56
C PHE A 121 13.63 47.96 -13.53
N GLU A 122 13.98 49.23 -13.62
CA GLU A 122 12.99 50.33 -13.66
C GLU A 122 12.04 50.20 -14.86
N ASP A 123 10.91 50.89 -14.79
CA ASP A 123 10.05 51.04 -15.97
C ASP A 123 10.82 51.78 -17.09
N GLY A 124 10.59 51.40 -18.34
CA GLY A 124 11.39 51.87 -19.48
C GLY A 124 12.86 51.41 -19.53
N ALA A 125 13.36 50.63 -18.56
CA ALA A 125 14.69 50.02 -18.66
C ALA A 125 14.72 48.91 -19.73
N ILE A 126 15.63 48.98 -20.69
CA ILE A 126 15.79 48.01 -21.79
C ILE A 126 17.21 47.47 -21.77
N LEU A 127 17.39 46.20 -21.42
CA LEU A 127 18.70 45.53 -21.40
C LEU A 127 18.79 44.50 -22.53
N LYS A 128 19.63 44.76 -23.53
CA LYS A 128 19.93 43.83 -24.62
C LYS A 128 21.16 42.99 -24.31
N PHE A 129 21.04 41.68 -24.48
CA PHE A 129 22.16 40.74 -24.41
C PHE A 129 22.89 40.60 -25.75
N SER A 130 24.19 40.37 -25.68
CA SER A 130 25.09 40.20 -26.83
C SER A 130 24.79 38.93 -27.61
N GLY A 131 24.73 39.02 -28.94
CA GLY A 131 24.70 37.87 -29.84
C GLY A 131 26.05 37.16 -30.02
N GLU A 132 27.12 37.60 -29.34
CA GLU A 132 28.46 37.04 -29.53
C GLU A 132 28.78 35.94 -28.50
N TYR A 133 29.25 34.79 -28.98
CA TYR A 133 29.47 33.57 -28.20
C TYR A 133 30.45 33.75 -27.02
N GLU A 134 31.53 34.51 -27.22
CA GLU A 134 32.53 34.80 -26.18
C GLU A 134 31.95 35.53 -24.96
N ASP A 135 30.82 36.24 -25.08
CA ASP A 135 30.15 36.92 -23.97
C ASP A 135 29.43 35.97 -22.98
N PHE A 136 29.48 34.66 -23.26
CA PHE A 136 28.94 33.59 -22.42
C PHE A 136 30.05 32.70 -21.83
N HIS A 137 31.32 33.06 -22.05
CA HIS A 137 32.48 32.37 -21.48
C HIS A 137 32.84 32.87 -20.06
N PRO A 138 33.55 32.06 -19.25
CA PRO A 138 33.87 30.65 -19.48
C PRO A 138 32.61 29.75 -19.44
N ALA A 139 32.73 28.55 -19.99
CA ALA A 139 31.71 27.51 -19.88
C ALA A 139 31.43 27.16 -18.40
N VAL A 140 30.18 26.86 -18.09
CA VAL A 140 29.67 26.59 -16.74
C VAL A 140 28.79 25.34 -16.73
N PHE A 141 28.56 24.79 -15.53
CA PHE A 141 27.60 23.71 -15.35
C PHE A 141 26.20 24.16 -15.77
N THR A 142 25.59 23.39 -16.65
CA THR A 142 24.23 23.65 -17.16
C THR A 142 23.54 22.32 -17.50
N ARG A 143 22.21 22.34 -17.64
CA ARG A 143 21.42 21.19 -18.08
C ARG A 143 20.75 21.52 -19.41
N PHE A 144 21.30 21.01 -20.51
CA PHE A 144 20.76 21.23 -21.85
C PHE A 144 19.97 20.00 -22.28
N GLU A 145 18.69 20.17 -22.59
CA GLU A 145 17.77 19.08 -22.99
C GLU A 145 17.83 17.87 -22.05
N GLY A 146 17.81 18.15 -20.74
CA GLY A 146 17.79 17.17 -19.67
C GLY A 146 19.14 16.53 -19.32
N ILE A 147 20.21 16.82 -20.08
CA ILE A 147 21.56 16.27 -19.91
C ILE A 147 22.48 17.30 -19.20
N GLU A 148 23.25 16.85 -18.22
CA GLU A 148 24.21 17.68 -17.47
C GLU A 148 25.53 17.81 -18.22
N ILE A 149 25.95 19.06 -18.50
CA ILE A 149 27.12 19.39 -19.32
C ILE A 149 27.88 20.60 -18.77
N MET A 150 29.11 20.80 -19.25
CA MET A 150 29.81 22.08 -19.16
C MET A 150 29.62 22.84 -20.49
N GLY A 151 28.81 23.90 -20.46
CA GLY A 151 28.37 24.61 -21.67
C GLY A 151 28.15 26.10 -21.45
N ASN A 152 27.41 26.73 -22.37
CA ASN A 152 27.07 28.15 -22.24
C ASN A 152 26.21 28.39 -21.00
N GLY A 153 26.53 29.44 -20.25
CA GLY A 153 25.61 29.93 -19.21
C GLY A 153 24.37 30.57 -19.86
N ALA A 154 23.28 30.65 -19.10
CA ALA A 154 22.16 31.49 -19.48
C ALA A 154 22.54 32.98 -19.53
N CYS A 155 21.74 33.82 -20.19
CA CYS A 155 21.97 35.27 -20.24
C CYS A 155 21.96 35.89 -18.83
N ILE A 156 21.02 35.46 -17.99
CA ILE A 156 21.11 35.61 -16.53
C ILE A 156 21.20 34.21 -15.92
N TYR A 157 22.36 33.91 -15.33
CA TYR A 157 22.72 32.60 -14.78
C TYR A 157 22.91 32.68 -13.26
N ALA A 158 22.67 31.59 -12.54
CA ALA A 158 23.08 31.43 -11.15
C ALA A 158 23.31 29.94 -10.86
N ASN A 159 24.26 29.60 -9.98
CA ASN A 159 24.42 28.22 -9.52
C ASN A 159 24.73 28.15 -8.02
N GLY A 160 23.92 27.40 -7.27
CA GLY A 160 24.04 27.27 -5.81
C GLY A 160 23.69 28.52 -5.00
N ALA A 161 23.17 29.57 -5.65
CA ALA A 161 22.82 30.82 -5.00
C ALA A 161 21.55 30.71 -4.14
N LYS A 162 21.45 31.52 -3.09
CA LYS A 162 20.29 31.55 -2.18
C LYS A 162 19.68 32.95 -2.11
N ASN A 163 18.36 33.02 -2.04
CA ASN A 163 17.60 34.27 -1.94
C ASN A 163 17.98 35.24 -3.07
N ILE A 164 17.59 34.91 -4.29
CA ILE A 164 17.91 35.70 -5.49
C ILE A 164 16.63 36.18 -6.18
N ALA A 165 16.66 37.40 -6.71
CA ALA A 165 15.53 37.94 -7.43
C ALA A 165 15.89 38.74 -8.68
N LEU A 166 14.93 38.77 -9.61
CA LEU A 166 14.87 39.63 -10.77
C LEU A 166 13.50 40.29 -10.76
N THR A 167 13.42 41.62 -10.62
CA THR A 167 12.14 42.31 -10.36
C THR A 167 11.98 43.62 -11.14
N GLY A 168 10.76 44.15 -11.22
CA GLY A 168 10.47 45.45 -11.82
C GLY A 168 9.68 45.32 -13.12
N LYS A 169 9.82 46.29 -14.03
CA LYS A 169 9.05 46.37 -15.29
C LYS A 169 9.90 46.41 -16.56
N GLY A 170 11.22 46.39 -16.43
CA GLY A 170 12.13 46.44 -17.57
C GLY A 170 11.94 45.34 -18.60
N THR A 171 12.38 45.63 -19.83
CA THR A 171 12.40 44.72 -20.97
C THR A 171 13.80 44.13 -21.16
N LEU A 172 13.91 42.80 -21.09
CA LEU A 172 15.12 42.08 -21.45
C LEU A 172 15.01 41.60 -22.90
N ILE A 173 16.03 41.87 -23.71
CA ILE A 173 16.11 41.45 -25.12
C ILE A 173 17.19 40.38 -25.29
N GLY A 174 16.79 39.21 -25.82
CA GLY A 174 17.68 38.07 -25.99
C GLY A 174 18.70 38.18 -27.13
N PRO A 175 19.66 37.24 -27.20
CA PRO A 175 20.79 37.26 -28.15
C PRO A 175 20.39 36.76 -29.55
N TYR A 176 19.46 37.47 -30.21
CA TYR A 176 18.88 37.07 -31.50
C TYR A 176 19.67 37.56 -32.74
N ASP A 177 20.98 37.78 -32.57
CA ASP A 177 21.94 38.16 -33.63
C ASP A 177 23.36 37.59 -33.36
N GLY A 178 24.40 38.25 -33.87
CA GLY A 178 25.82 37.91 -33.64
C GLY A 178 26.30 36.54 -34.16
N SER A 179 27.37 36.00 -33.58
CA SER A 179 27.89 34.65 -33.86
C SER A 179 27.00 33.53 -33.32
N ILE A 180 26.31 33.72 -32.20
CA ILE A 180 25.41 32.71 -31.62
C ILE A 180 24.35 32.30 -32.64
N LYS A 181 23.62 33.25 -33.22
CA LYS A 181 22.58 32.97 -34.21
C LYS A 181 23.09 32.36 -35.53
N LYS A 182 24.36 32.60 -35.88
CA LYS A 182 24.99 32.04 -37.09
C LYS A 182 25.45 30.59 -36.90
N ASN A 183 25.77 30.21 -35.66
CA ASN A 183 26.49 28.97 -35.35
C ASN A 183 25.66 27.94 -34.57
N ILE A 184 24.40 28.24 -34.25
CA ILE A 184 23.44 27.25 -33.74
C ILE A 184 23.11 26.25 -34.86
N ASP A 185 23.41 24.98 -34.61
CA ASP A 185 22.95 23.87 -35.43
C ASP A 185 21.72 23.24 -34.76
N PRO A 186 20.51 23.39 -35.34
CA PRO A 186 19.29 22.86 -34.74
C PRO A 186 19.19 21.33 -34.81
N SER A 187 20.08 20.64 -35.53
CA SER A 187 20.09 19.17 -35.68
C SER A 187 20.91 18.44 -34.61
N ILE A 188 21.70 19.16 -33.80
CA ILE A 188 22.46 18.57 -32.70
C ILE A 188 21.50 17.94 -31.68
N ILE A 189 21.70 16.65 -31.42
CA ILE A 189 21.09 15.92 -30.31
C ILE A 189 22.17 15.68 -29.26
N VAL A 190 22.18 16.47 -28.19
CA VAL A 190 23.29 16.58 -27.22
C VAL A 190 23.73 15.23 -26.62
N GLU A 191 22.81 14.27 -26.51
CA GLU A 191 23.06 12.94 -25.95
C GLU A 191 23.87 11.99 -26.85
N ASN A 192 23.99 12.31 -28.16
CA ASN A 192 24.83 11.56 -29.12
C ASN A 192 26.28 12.07 -29.16
N GLU A 193 26.50 13.35 -28.89
CA GLU A 193 27.82 14.00 -28.99
C GLU A 193 28.72 13.71 -27.78
N LEU A 194 28.11 13.35 -26.65
CA LEU A 194 28.72 13.25 -25.32
C LEU A 194 28.67 11.82 -24.77
N ASN A 195 29.74 11.38 -24.11
CA ASN A 195 29.67 10.16 -23.30
C ASN A 195 29.07 10.51 -21.92
N GLN A 196 27.81 10.12 -21.71
CA GLN A 196 27.08 10.33 -20.46
C GLN A 196 27.63 9.54 -19.25
N GLU A 197 28.60 8.64 -19.43
CA GLU A 197 29.30 7.96 -18.32
C GLU A 197 30.47 8.78 -17.76
N GLN A 198 30.93 9.82 -18.47
CA GLN A 198 32.05 10.67 -18.02
C GLN A 198 31.63 11.64 -16.90
N PRO A 199 32.56 12.09 -16.03
CA PRO A 199 32.31 13.18 -15.08
C PRO A 199 31.79 14.44 -15.77
N VAL A 200 30.81 15.14 -15.19
CA VAL A 200 30.18 16.30 -15.85
C VAL A 200 31.18 17.42 -16.14
N SER A 201 32.23 17.57 -15.32
CA SER A 201 33.35 18.52 -15.51
C SER A 201 34.04 18.41 -16.87
N ASP A 202 33.95 17.24 -17.50
CA ASP A 202 34.70 16.87 -18.70
C ASP A 202 33.77 16.87 -19.95
N ARG A 203 32.46 17.05 -19.75
CA ARG A 203 31.43 17.00 -20.79
C ARG A 203 31.27 18.34 -21.51
N TYR A 204 32.21 18.63 -22.39
CA TYR A 204 32.10 19.71 -23.37
C TYR A 204 31.63 19.14 -24.71
N LEU A 205 30.79 19.89 -25.43
CA LEU A 205 30.49 19.56 -26.83
C LEU A 205 31.76 19.59 -27.69
N LYS A 206 31.94 18.56 -28.52
CA LYS A 206 33.13 18.35 -29.33
C LYS A 206 33.24 19.33 -30.51
N GLY A 207 32.24 20.18 -30.74
CA GLY A 207 32.16 21.15 -31.82
C GLY A 207 33.16 22.31 -31.79
N ARG A 208 34.15 22.35 -30.87
CA ARG A 208 35.20 23.39 -30.82
C ARG A 208 36.01 23.51 -32.12
N GLU A 209 36.10 22.46 -32.92
CA GLU A 209 36.80 22.48 -34.21
C GLU A 209 35.92 22.99 -35.37
N ASN A 210 34.59 23.01 -35.20
CA ASN A 210 33.60 23.37 -36.22
C ASN A 210 32.82 24.66 -35.93
N ASN A 211 33.23 25.44 -34.91
CA ASN A 211 32.59 26.70 -34.50
C ASN A 211 31.12 26.60 -34.03
N GLN A 212 30.53 25.41 -33.91
CA GLN A 212 29.12 25.21 -33.52
C GLN A 212 28.85 25.64 -32.06
N VAL A 213 27.65 26.19 -31.80
CA VAL A 213 27.27 26.83 -30.54
C VAL A 213 25.92 26.31 -30.03
N LEU A 214 25.82 25.96 -28.74
CA LEU A 214 24.51 25.80 -28.09
C LEU A 214 23.89 27.16 -27.79
N PRO A 215 22.58 27.35 -28.05
CA PRO A 215 21.93 28.59 -27.67
C PRO A 215 21.90 28.73 -26.13
N PRO A 216 22.19 29.91 -25.56
CA PRO A 216 21.99 30.16 -24.15
C PRO A 216 20.48 30.24 -23.83
N MET A 217 20.06 29.61 -22.72
CA MET A 217 18.77 29.88 -22.09
C MET A 217 18.72 31.34 -21.62
N PHE A 218 17.53 31.94 -21.48
CA PHE A 218 17.48 33.37 -21.15
C PHE A 218 17.74 33.64 -19.66
N ILE A 219 16.97 33.01 -18.76
CA ILE A 219 17.15 33.10 -17.31
C ILE A 219 17.21 31.67 -16.77
N SER A 220 18.36 31.25 -16.23
CA SER A 220 18.52 29.91 -15.63
C SER A 220 19.26 29.95 -14.29
N PRO A 221 18.52 29.94 -13.17
CA PRO A 221 19.05 29.61 -11.86
C PRO A 221 19.11 28.09 -11.68
N ILE A 222 20.24 27.61 -11.16
CA ILE A 222 20.57 26.18 -11.05
C ILE A 222 20.96 25.84 -9.61
N ASN A 223 20.46 24.75 -9.04
CA ASN A 223 20.68 24.37 -7.62
C ASN A 223 20.34 25.50 -6.60
N CYS A 224 19.48 26.46 -6.97
CA CYS A 224 19.23 27.65 -6.16
C CYS A 224 18.09 27.45 -5.14
N GLN A 225 18.08 28.26 -4.09
CA GLN A 225 17.03 28.25 -3.06
C GLN A 225 16.43 29.64 -2.89
N ASN A 226 15.10 29.76 -2.81
CA ASN A 226 14.38 31.04 -2.75
C ASN A 226 14.69 31.91 -4.00
N VAL A 227 14.07 31.55 -5.13
CA VAL A 227 14.21 32.23 -6.42
C VAL A 227 12.93 33.02 -6.73
N PHE A 228 13.03 34.30 -7.05
CA PHE A 228 11.87 35.17 -7.29
C PHE A 228 12.03 36.01 -8.56
N ILE A 229 11.21 35.74 -9.58
CA ILE A 229 11.24 36.45 -10.86
C ILE A 229 9.89 37.14 -11.03
N GLU A 230 9.89 38.47 -11.16
CA GLU A 230 8.66 39.25 -11.17
C GLU A 230 8.63 40.40 -12.19
N GLY A 231 7.51 40.50 -12.93
CA GLY A 231 7.07 41.69 -13.67
C GLY A 231 7.80 41.99 -14.99
N LEU A 232 8.91 41.31 -15.26
CA LEU A 232 9.76 41.53 -16.43
C LEU A 232 9.06 41.25 -17.76
N THR A 233 9.39 42.03 -18.80
CA THR A 233 9.11 41.66 -20.19
C THR A 233 10.32 40.96 -20.80
N LEU A 234 10.14 39.74 -21.32
CA LEU A 234 11.17 38.95 -22.01
C LEU A 234 10.84 38.89 -23.50
N ASN A 235 11.78 39.31 -24.36
CA ASN A 235 11.51 39.45 -25.79
C ASN A 235 12.69 38.99 -26.68
N HIS A 236 12.39 38.40 -27.84
CA HIS A 236 13.38 37.90 -28.81
C HIS A 236 14.48 37.01 -28.19
N THR A 237 14.10 35.96 -27.44
CA THR A 237 15.06 34.91 -27.09
C THR A 237 15.47 34.09 -28.32
N ILE A 238 16.51 33.27 -28.18
CA ILE A 238 16.93 32.31 -29.23
C ILE A 238 16.74 30.84 -28.82
N PHE A 239 16.26 30.62 -27.59
CA PHE A 239 15.92 29.33 -27.00
C PHE A 239 14.96 29.57 -25.81
N TRP A 240 14.86 28.62 -24.88
CA TRP A 240 14.03 28.67 -23.68
C TRP A 240 14.22 29.93 -22.82
N ASN A 241 13.12 30.36 -22.20
CA ASN A 241 13.04 31.64 -21.50
C ASN A 241 13.42 31.50 -20.01
N ILE A 242 12.54 30.99 -19.14
CA ILE A 242 12.79 30.93 -17.69
C ILE A 242 12.93 29.47 -17.22
N VAL A 243 14.16 29.03 -16.93
CA VAL A 243 14.52 27.60 -16.75
C VAL A 243 15.16 27.36 -15.37
N PRO A 244 14.38 27.27 -14.28
CA PRO A 244 14.88 26.92 -12.95
C PRO A 244 15.18 25.40 -12.85
N ILE A 245 16.45 25.07 -12.64
CA ILE A 245 16.98 23.69 -12.63
C ILE A 245 17.40 23.29 -11.21
N TYR A 246 16.90 22.18 -10.67
CA TYR A 246 17.21 21.70 -9.31
C TYR A 246 16.97 22.74 -8.19
N CYS A 247 16.03 23.67 -8.39
CA CYS A 247 15.77 24.76 -7.47
C CYS A 247 14.68 24.40 -6.45
N HIS A 248 14.72 25.01 -5.27
CA HIS A 248 13.70 24.88 -4.21
C HIS A 248 13.12 26.26 -3.86
N ASN A 249 11.79 26.35 -3.70
CA ASN A 249 11.05 27.60 -3.47
C ASN A 249 11.29 28.61 -4.59
N VAL A 250 10.54 28.45 -5.68
CA VAL A 250 10.64 29.27 -6.89
C VAL A 250 9.30 29.97 -7.15
N VAL A 251 9.33 31.29 -7.36
CA VAL A 251 8.17 32.09 -7.75
C VAL A 251 8.47 32.82 -9.06
N ILE A 252 7.58 32.68 -10.04
CA ILE A 252 7.66 33.35 -11.34
C ILE A 252 6.32 34.03 -11.59
N ARG A 253 6.26 35.37 -11.53
CA ARG A 253 4.99 36.09 -11.59
C ARG A 253 4.96 37.39 -12.38
N GLY A 254 3.81 37.72 -12.96
CA GLY A 254 3.61 39.00 -13.67
C GLY A 254 4.39 39.17 -14.97
N CYS A 255 5.19 38.19 -15.40
CA CYS A 255 6.10 38.31 -16.53
C CYS A 255 5.37 38.25 -17.88
N ASN A 256 5.90 38.95 -18.89
CA ASN A 256 5.38 38.98 -20.25
C ASN A 256 6.42 38.42 -21.23
N ILE A 257 6.22 37.19 -21.70
CA ILE A 257 7.21 36.40 -22.43
C ILE A 257 6.81 36.29 -23.91
N THR A 258 7.63 36.78 -24.84
CA THR A 258 7.36 36.72 -26.29
C THR A 258 8.56 36.25 -27.12
N ALA A 259 8.40 35.12 -27.82
CA ALA A 259 9.44 34.50 -28.65
C ALA A 259 8.85 33.74 -29.86
N LEU A 260 7.97 34.39 -30.64
CA LEU A 260 7.18 33.75 -31.70
C LEU A 260 7.99 33.13 -32.84
N ASP A 261 9.10 33.76 -33.25
CA ASP A 261 9.83 33.42 -34.47
C ASP A 261 11.00 32.44 -34.20
N VAL A 262 10.87 31.63 -33.16
CA VAL A 262 11.89 30.67 -32.70
C VAL A 262 11.25 29.32 -32.36
N PRO A 263 11.56 28.24 -33.12
CA PRO A 263 10.86 26.95 -32.96
C PRO A 263 11.10 26.17 -31.66
N ARG A 264 12.12 26.52 -30.85
CA ARG A 264 12.50 25.84 -29.59
C ARG A 264 12.57 26.87 -28.46
N SER A 265 11.44 27.45 -28.09
CA SER A 265 11.37 28.71 -27.32
C SER A 265 10.50 28.64 -26.07
N ASP A 266 10.50 27.49 -25.40
CA ASP A 266 9.72 27.16 -24.21
C ASP A 266 9.69 28.33 -23.19
N GLY A 267 8.50 28.60 -22.64
CA GLY A 267 8.24 29.82 -21.86
C GLY A 267 8.72 29.75 -20.40
N ILE A 268 8.35 28.70 -19.67
CA ILE A 268 8.72 28.51 -18.27
C ILE A 268 8.93 27.01 -18.00
N ASP A 269 10.14 26.65 -17.58
CA ASP A 269 10.64 25.27 -17.61
C ASP A 269 11.18 24.82 -16.23
N PRO A 270 10.31 24.42 -15.29
CA PRO A 270 10.73 23.81 -14.04
C PRO A 270 11.35 22.42 -14.30
N SER A 271 12.69 22.36 -14.29
CA SER A 271 13.45 21.13 -14.55
C SER A 271 13.99 20.54 -13.25
N SER A 272 13.38 19.44 -12.78
CA SER A 272 13.72 18.79 -11.50
C SER A 272 13.71 19.75 -10.29
N SER A 273 12.85 20.77 -10.32
CA SER A 273 12.69 21.78 -9.27
C SER A 273 11.46 21.51 -8.41
N GLU A 274 11.47 22.01 -7.18
CA GLU A 274 10.46 21.72 -6.16
C GLU A 274 9.94 22.97 -5.44
N GLU A 275 8.68 22.93 -5.00
CA GLU A 275 7.95 24.08 -4.46
C GLU A 275 8.00 25.27 -5.43
N VAL A 276 7.22 25.21 -6.51
CA VAL A 276 7.25 26.19 -7.61
C VAL A 276 5.86 26.83 -7.80
N LEU A 277 5.80 28.15 -7.87
CA LEU A 277 4.59 28.91 -8.15
C LEU A 277 4.75 29.74 -9.44
N ILE A 278 3.84 29.55 -10.39
CA ILE A 278 3.78 30.28 -11.67
C ILE A 278 2.42 30.98 -11.76
N GLU A 279 2.40 32.32 -11.66
CA GLU A 279 1.14 33.10 -11.64
C GLU A 279 1.18 34.48 -12.30
N TYR A 280 0.04 34.97 -12.81
CA TYR A 280 -0.07 36.28 -13.47
C TYR A 280 0.86 36.50 -14.66
N ASN A 281 1.38 35.45 -15.30
CA ASN A 281 2.26 35.58 -16.47
C ASN A 281 1.44 35.61 -17.78
N THR A 282 1.89 36.40 -18.76
CA THR A 282 1.49 36.32 -20.17
C THR A 282 2.58 35.60 -20.95
N VAL A 283 2.25 34.54 -21.70
CA VAL A 283 3.22 33.76 -22.49
C VAL A 283 2.77 33.64 -23.94
N ARG A 284 3.68 33.91 -24.89
CA ARG A 284 3.45 33.82 -26.33
C ARG A 284 4.72 33.42 -27.09
N VAL A 285 4.94 32.13 -27.27
CA VAL A 285 6.18 31.53 -27.78
C VAL A 285 5.94 30.69 -29.04
N GLY A 286 7.01 30.15 -29.62
CA GLY A 286 6.96 29.21 -30.75
C GLY A 286 6.76 27.75 -30.34
N ASP A 287 7.25 27.36 -29.15
CA ASP A 287 7.15 26.01 -28.58
C ASP A 287 6.21 25.99 -27.34
N ASP A 288 6.37 25.12 -26.35
CA ASP A 288 5.48 25.00 -25.19
C ASP A 288 5.49 26.25 -24.25
N CYS A 289 4.31 26.71 -23.78
CA CYS A 289 4.25 27.90 -22.92
C CYS A 289 4.78 27.65 -21.49
N ILE A 290 4.56 26.45 -20.95
CA ILE A 290 5.11 25.97 -19.67
C ILE A 290 5.45 24.49 -19.85
N ALA A 291 6.70 24.09 -19.62
CA ALA A 291 7.15 22.72 -19.85
C ALA A 291 7.80 22.11 -18.60
N ILE A 292 7.09 21.21 -17.91
CA ILE A 292 7.55 20.58 -16.67
C ILE A 292 8.40 19.34 -17.00
N LYS A 293 9.65 19.35 -16.52
CA LYS A 293 10.73 18.44 -16.94
C LYS A 293 11.42 17.81 -15.71
N SER A 294 11.95 16.58 -15.84
CA SER A 294 12.72 15.89 -14.78
C SER A 294 14.09 15.36 -15.23
N GLY A 295 14.43 15.51 -16.51
CA GLY A 295 15.70 15.09 -17.09
C GLY A 295 15.56 14.02 -18.16
N ARG A 296 16.61 13.81 -18.93
CA ARG A 296 16.61 12.93 -20.10
C ARG A 296 17.62 11.79 -19.92
N SER A 297 17.37 10.67 -20.60
CA SER A 297 18.32 9.57 -20.79
C SER A 297 19.04 9.12 -19.50
N TYR A 298 20.36 8.90 -19.52
CA TYR A 298 21.09 8.36 -18.37
C TYR A 298 21.13 9.36 -17.20
N ASP A 299 21.31 10.65 -17.47
CA ASP A 299 21.43 11.66 -16.43
C ASP A 299 20.14 11.85 -15.62
N GLY A 300 18.97 11.79 -16.25
CA GLY A 300 17.70 11.83 -15.53
C GLY A 300 17.55 10.67 -14.54
N ILE A 301 18.04 9.47 -14.90
CA ILE A 301 18.06 8.29 -14.01
C ILE A 301 19.12 8.43 -12.92
N ARG A 302 20.35 8.83 -13.29
CA ARG A 302 21.48 9.01 -12.37
C ARG A 302 21.22 10.06 -11.30
N VAL A 303 20.59 11.18 -11.68
CA VAL A 303 20.30 12.28 -10.76
C VAL A 303 19.03 12.01 -9.94
N ASN A 304 18.05 11.29 -10.51
CA ASN A 304 16.81 10.85 -9.85
C ASN A 304 16.05 11.95 -9.07
N LYS A 305 16.06 13.19 -9.58
CA LYS A 305 15.32 14.33 -8.99
C LYS A 305 14.04 14.60 -9.78
N PRO A 306 12.84 14.33 -9.21
CA PRO A 306 11.58 14.71 -9.85
C PRO A 306 11.39 16.23 -9.81
N ALA A 307 10.56 16.75 -10.72
CA ALA A 307 9.88 18.01 -10.49
C ALA A 307 8.62 17.74 -9.64
N LYS A 308 8.39 18.49 -8.55
CA LYS A 308 7.29 18.22 -7.60
C LYS A 308 6.73 19.50 -7.00
N ASN A 309 5.49 19.45 -6.50
CA ASN A 309 4.82 20.56 -5.83
C ASN A 309 4.86 21.86 -6.65
N ILE A 310 4.41 21.76 -7.90
CA ILE A 310 4.32 22.88 -8.86
C ILE A 310 2.87 23.35 -8.93
N ILE A 311 2.65 24.66 -8.81
CA ILE A 311 1.35 25.32 -8.84
C ILE A 311 1.34 26.33 -9.99
N VAL A 312 0.42 26.13 -10.93
CA VAL A 312 0.16 27.05 -12.04
C VAL A 312 -1.24 27.63 -11.86
N ARG A 313 -1.37 28.95 -11.71
CA ARG A 313 -2.68 29.63 -11.54
C ARG A 313 -2.66 31.03 -12.15
N TYR A 314 -3.80 31.55 -12.60
CA TYR A 314 -3.92 32.94 -13.10
C TYR A 314 -2.92 33.32 -14.22
N ASN A 315 -2.67 32.47 -15.24
CA ASN A 315 -1.76 32.82 -16.35
C ASN A 315 -2.52 32.90 -17.69
N ALA A 316 -2.13 33.82 -18.58
CA ALA A 316 -2.64 33.92 -19.94
C ALA A 316 -1.63 33.30 -20.93
N LEU A 317 -1.86 32.04 -21.30
CA LEU A 317 -1.00 31.25 -22.18
C LEU A 317 -1.53 31.37 -23.62
N LEU A 318 -1.08 32.40 -24.34
CA LEU A 318 -1.76 32.94 -25.52
C LEU A 318 -1.40 32.25 -26.85
N LYS A 319 -0.17 31.71 -26.95
CA LYS A 319 0.26 30.88 -28.07
C LYS A 319 1.52 30.10 -27.69
N GLY A 320 1.51 28.82 -28.02
CA GLY A 320 2.64 27.89 -28.01
C GLY A 320 2.23 26.59 -28.70
N HIS A 321 3.08 25.58 -28.67
CA HIS A 321 2.77 24.23 -29.14
C HIS A 321 1.78 23.55 -28.17
N ALA A 322 2.13 23.48 -26.88
CA ALA A 322 1.20 23.27 -25.77
C ALA A 322 1.07 24.52 -24.87
N GLY A 323 -0.04 24.61 -24.13
CA GLY A 323 -0.19 25.57 -23.03
C GLY A 323 0.58 25.13 -21.78
N ILE A 324 0.40 23.88 -21.37
CA ILE A 324 1.24 23.23 -20.35
C ILE A 324 1.59 21.85 -20.87
N SER A 325 2.88 21.50 -20.88
CA SER A 325 3.35 20.15 -21.14
C SER A 325 4.09 19.57 -19.94
N CYS A 326 4.10 18.24 -19.85
CA CYS A 326 4.81 17.49 -18.82
C CYS A 326 5.52 16.30 -19.50
N GLY A 327 6.81 16.13 -19.25
CA GLY A 327 7.54 14.91 -19.62
C GLY A 327 8.16 14.85 -21.02
N SER A 328 8.27 15.98 -21.73
CA SER A 328 9.13 16.10 -22.93
C SER A 328 10.60 15.75 -22.63
N GLU A 329 11.06 16.07 -21.42
CA GLU A 329 12.31 15.58 -20.83
C GLU A 329 12.03 14.93 -19.47
N SER A 330 11.52 13.70 -19.48
CA SER A 330 11.42 12.87 -18.28
C SER A 330 12.09 11.50 -18.45
N ALA A 331 12.87 11.12 -17.45
CA ALA A 331 13.55 9.84 -17.34
C ALA A 331 12.85 8.93 -16.32
N GLY A 332 13.17 7.64 -16.39
CA GLY A 332 12.48 6.56 -15.68
C GLY A 332 12.17 5.35 -16.56
N LYS A 333 12.25 5.52 -17.90
CA LYS A 333 12.17 4.46 -18.91
C LYS A 333 10.97 3.50 -18.76
N THR A 334 9.81 4.02 -18.37
CA THR A 334 8.55 3.26 -18.38
C THR A 334 8.24 2.81 -19.81
N ILE A 335 8.03 1.51 -19.99
CA ILE A 335 7.92 0.89 -21.31
C ILE A 335 6.55 1.22 -21.90
N LYS A 336 6.55 1.94 -23.02
CA LYS A 336 5.33 2.44 -23.67
C LYS A 336 4.38 1.29 -23.97
N GLY A 337 3.13 1.42 -23.51
CA GLY A 337 2.07 0.42 -23.68
C GLY A 337 1.91 -0.55 -22.51
N THR A 338 2.82 -0.58 -21.53
CA THR A 338 2.71 -1.45 -20.34
C THR A 338 1.94 -0.85 -19.17
N GLY A 339 1.62 0.46 -19.23
CA GLY A 339 0.97 1.19 -18.15
C GLY A 339 -0.53 0.91 -18.06
N HIS A 340 -0.97 0.29 -16.97
CA HIS A 340 -2.36 -0.10 -16.77
C HIS A 340 -2.88 0.18 -15.35
N THR A 341 -3.94 0.98 -15.26
CA THR A 341 -4.67 1.22 -14.00
C THR A 341 -5.91 0.34 -13.90
N VAL A 342 -6.26 -0.08 -12.69
CA VAL A 342 -7.56 -0.65 -12.33
C VAL A 342 -8.04 -0.03 -11.01
N PHE A 343 -9.31 0.37 -10.97
CA PHE A 343 -9.93 1.04 -9.83
C PHE A 343 -10.85 0.11 -9.04
N SER A 344 -11.12 0.43 -7.78
CA SER A 344 -12.19 -0.23 -7.02
C SER A 344 -13.57 -0.02 -7.65
N PRO A 345 -14.55 -0.89 -7.36
CA PRO A 345 -15.95 -0.70 -7.75
C PRO A 345 -16.59 0.63 -7.32
N ASP A 346 -16.03 1.32 -6.32
CA ASP A 346 -16.43 2.68 -5.90
C ASP A 346 -15.47 3.81 -6.34
N GLY A 347 -14.45 3.50 -7.15
CA GLY A 347 -13.49 4.45 -7.71
C GLY A 347 -12.46 5.03 -6.73
N LYS A 348 -12.47 4.65 -5.45
CA LYS A 348 -11.58 5.23 -4.43
C LYS A 348 -10.20 4.61 -4.39
N MET A 349 -10.07 3.32 -4.64
CA MET A 349 -8.79 2.61 -4.74
C MET A 349 -8.33 2.63 -6.19
N ALA A 350 -7.04 2.86 -6.43
CA ALA A 350 -6.42 2.76 -7.75
C ALA A 350 -5.12 1.97 -7.63
N PHE A 351 -5.03 0.84 -8.33
CA PHE A 351 -3.79 0.09 -8.53
C PHE A 351 -3.26 0.39 -9.93
N GLN A 352 -2.00 0.77 -10.04
CA GLN A 352 -1.32 1.08 -11.29
C GLN A 352 -0.15 0.12 -11.48
N PHE A 353 -0.13 -0.59 -12.61
CA PHE A 353 1.00 -1.43 -13.05
C PHE A 353 1.76 -0.76 -14.20
N TYR A 354 3.07 -0.99 -14.29
CA TYR A 354 3.87 -0.76 -15.50
C TYR A 354 5.18 -1.55 -15.48
N GLN A 355 5.91 -1.57 -16.60
CA GLN A 355 7.29 -2.06 -16.66
C GLN A 355 8.27 -0.91 -16.90
N LYS A 356 9.51 -1.03 -16.41
CA LYS A 356 10.61 -0.08 -16.66
C LYS A 356 11.84 -0.80 -17.19
N GLU A 357 12.59 -0.16 -18.08
CA GLU A 357 13.93 -0.64 -18.46
C GLU A 357 14.95 -0.22 -17.38
N THR A 358 15.43 -1.20 -16.61
CA THR A 358 16.38 -1.01 -15.49
C THR A 358 17.84 -1.06 -15.92
N GLY A 359 18.12 -1.56 -17.13
CA GLY A 359 19.44 -1.60 -17.74
C GLY A 359 19.34 -1.99 -19.20
N LYS A 360 20.45 -1.91 -19.96
CA LYS A 360 20.46 -2.20 -21.40
C LYS A 360 19.98 -3.64 -21.67
N GLY A 361 18.75 -3.78 -22.17
CA GLY A 361 18.12 -5.09 -22.39
C GLY A 361 17.67 -5.81 -21.10
N LYS A 362 17.33 -5.06 -20.05
CA LYS A 362 16.71 -5.55 -18.81
C LYS A 362 15.43 -4.77 -18.52
N THR A 363 14.30 -5.45 -18.38
CA THR A 363 13.00 -4.85 -18.04
C THR A 363 12.41 -5.49 -16.78
N GLN A 364 11.98 -4.68 -15.81
CA GLN A 364 11.39 -5.11 -14.54
C GLN A 364 9.95 -4.60 -14.38
N MET A 365 9.13 -5.35 -13.63
CA MET A 365 7.74 -5.03 -13.31
C MET A 365 7.60 -4.18 -12.03
N TYR A 366 6.70 -3.20 -12.06
CA TYR A 366 6.43 -2.29 -10.95
C TYR A 366 4.93 -2.05 -10.76
N TYR A 367 4.54 -1.68 -9.54
CA TYR A 367 3.23 -1.13 -9.23
C TYR A 367 3.29 0.03 -8.23
N HIS A 368 2.18 0.77 -8.13
CA HIS A 368 1.84 1.57 -6.94
C HIS A 368 0.34 1.44 -6.63
N LEU A 369 -0.06 2.00 -5.48
CA LEU A 369 -1.42 1.94 -4.96
C LEU A 369 -1.81 3.27 -4.31
N ASP A 370 -2.93 3.84 -4.74
CA ASP A 370 -3.52 5.07 -4.21
C ASP A 370 -4.93 4.82 -3.64
N PHE A 371 -5.27 5.48 -2.54
CA PHE A 371 -6.62 5.49 -1.96
C PHE A 371 -7.11 6.92 -1.73
N LYS A 372 -8.21 7.31 -2.39
CA LYS A 372 -8.75 8.68 -2.44
C LYS A 372 -7.70 9.74 -2.84
N GLY A 373 -6.74 9.38 -3.69
CA GLY A 373 -5.63 10.26 -4.09
C GLY A 373 -4.53 10.44 -3.02
N LYS A 374 -4.54 9.65 -1.93
CA LYS A 374 -3.42 9.50 -1.01
C LYS A 374 -2.61 8.26 -1.40
N PRO A 375 -1.28 8.35 -1.51
CA PRO A 375 -0.44 7.16 -1.70
C PRO A 375 -0.57 6.18 -0.53
N VAL A 376 -0.71 4.89 -0.85
CA VAL A 376 -0.73 3.76 0.08
C VAL A 376 0.57 2.99 -0.03
N VAL A 377 0.93 2.60 -1.25
CA VAL A 377 2.20 1.95 -1.61
C VAL A 377 2.77 2.71 -2.80
N LEU A 378 4.03 3.13 -2.71
CA LEU A 378 4.79 3.83 -3.75
C LEU A 378 5.34 2.81 -4.78
N GLU A 379 6.09 3.29 -5.79
CA GLU A 379 6.70 2.43 -6.80
C GLU A 379 7.46 1.24 -6.17
N SER A 380 6.92 0.04 -6.36
CA SER A 380 7.34 -1.20 -5.74
C SER A 380 7.48 -2.31 -6.78
N GLU A 381 8.49 -3.16 -6.65
CA GLU A 381 8.75 -4.25 -7.60
C GLU A 381 7.78 -5.44 -7.42
N LEU A 382 7.59 -6.17 -8.51
CA LEU A 382 6.82 -7.40 -8.57
C LEU A 382 7.64 -8.50 -9.24
N GLY A 383 7.55 -9.71 -8.72
CA GLY A 383 8.10 -10.89 -9.37
C GLY A 383 8.28 -12.07 -8.43
N VAL A 384 8.51 -13.23 -9.02
CA VAL A 384 8.99 -14.45 -8.36
C VAL A 384 10.49 -14.63 -8.59
N LEU A 385 11.12 -15.49 -7.80
CA LEU A 385 12.44 -16.03 -8.06
C LEU A 385 12.28 -17.53 -8.36
N ILE A 386 12.70 -17.96 -9.55
CA ILE A 386 12.61 -19.34 -10.02
C ILE A 386 14.00 -19.76 -10.51
N GLU A 387 14.51 -20.87 -9.98
CA GLU A 387 15.85 -21.40 -10.28
C GLU A 387 15.74 -22.78 -10.97
N ASN A 388 15.38 -22.75 -12.25
CA ASN A 388 15.11 -23.94 -13.05
C ASN A 388 16.32 -24.44 -13.87
N ASN A 389 17.46 -23.74 -13.83
CA ASN A 389 18.62 -23.95 -14.72
C ASN A 389 19.07 -25.41 -14.86
N LEU A 390 19.13 -26.15 -13.74
CA LEU A 390 19.52 -27.55 -13.73
C LEU A 390 18.50 -28.45 -14.46
N PHE A 391 17.21 -28.14 -14.32
CA PHE A 391 16.11 -28.92 -14.89
C PHE A 391 15.94 -28.63 -16.39
N GLU A 392 16.06 -27.36 -16.79
CA GLU A 392 16.11 -26.92 -18.19
C GLU A 392 17.24 -27.63 -18.95
N SER A 393 18.46 -27.57 -18.40
CA SER A 393 19.62 -28.30 -18.92
C SER A 393 19.40 -29.82 -18.98
N ALA A 394 18.73 -30.42 -17.99
CA ALA A 394 18.44 -31.86 -17.97
C ALA A 394 17.41 -32.28 -19.05
N LEU A 395 16.46 -31.41 -19.39
CA LEU A 395 15.53 -31.63 -20.51
C LEU A 395 16.15 -31.31 -21.88
N GLY A 396 17.30 -30.63 -21.91
CA GLY A 396 17.93 -30.11 -23.14
C GLY A 396 17.21 -28.87 -23.69
N ILE A 397 16.68 -28.04 -22.79
CA ILE A 397 16.16 -26.70 -23.04
C ILE A 397 17.31 -25.71 -22.76
N GLU A 398 17.42 -24.63 -23.54
CA GLU A 398 18.39 -23.58 -23.24
C GLU A 398 17.96 -22.82 -21.97
N ASN A 399 18.86 -22.65 -21.01
CA ASN A 399 18.58 -21.94 -19.76
C ASN A 399 18.21 -20.46 -19.98
N ASP A 400 17.57 -19.82 -19.00
CA ASP A 400 17.41 -18.36 -18.99
C ASP A 400 18.72 -17.63 -18.62
N PRO A 401 19.27 -16.74 -19.48
CA PRO A 401 20.46 -15.95 -19.16
C PRO A 401 20.19 -14.73 -18.25
N SER A 402 18.93 -14.50 -17.85
CA SER A 402 18.53 -13.40 -16.97
C SER A 402 19.03 -13.57 -15.54
N HIS A 403 19.26 -12.47 -14.81
CA HIS A 403 19.72 -12.57 -13.41
C HIS A 403 18.56 -12.81 -12.44
N GLN A 404 17.38 -12.31 -12.75
CA GLN A 404 16.13 -12.62 -12.05
C GLN A 404 15.13 -13.14 -13.08
N TRP A 405 14.41 -14.21 -12.76
CA TRP A 405 13.50 -14.86 -13.73
C TRP A 405 12.39 -13.94 -14.27
N CYS A 406 12.00 -12.88 -13.54
CA CYS A 406 11.02 -11.91 -14.04
C CYS A 406 11.59 -10.83 -14.97
N GLU A 407 12.91 -10.73 -15.14
CA GLU A 407 13.49 -9.82 -16.14
C GLU A 407 13.01 -10.21 -17.55
N ASN A 408 12.79 -9.20 -18.40
CA ASN A 408 12.51 -9.37 -19.83
C ASN A 408 11.23 -10.17 -20.18
N LEU A 409 10.37 -10.46 -19.19
CA LEU A 409 8.97 -10.81 -19.41
C LEU A 409 8.27 -9.70 -20.20
N GLN A 410 7.72 -10.02 -21.36
CA GLN A 410 7.03 -9.06 -22.22
C GLN A 410 5.53 -9.15 -22.01
N LEU A 411 4.87 -8.03 -21.70
CA LEU A 411 3.41 -7.96 -21.67
C LEU A 411 2.84 -8.21 -23.08
N LYS A 412 1.94 -9.19 -23.20
CA LYS A 412 1.34 -9.61 -24.49
C LYS A 412 -0.12 -9.17 -24.63
N SER A 413 -0.90 -9.33 -23.58
CA SER A 413 -2.34 -8.99 -23.56
C SER A 413 -2.80 -8.64 -22.14
N VAL A 414 -3.98 -8.02 -22.04
CA VAL A 414 -4.53 -7.52 -20.77
C VAL A 414 -6.04 -7.74 -20.75
N ASP A 415 -6.48 -8.64 -19.89
CA ASP A 415 -7.89 -8.93 -19.67
C ASP A 415 -8.42 -8.16 -18.45
N ARG A 416 -9.72 -7.83 -18.49
CA ARG A 416 -10.41 -7.02 -17.47
C ARG A 416 -11.79 -7.57 -17.17
N ASN A 417 -11.98 -8.05 -15.95
CA ASN A 417 -13.26 -8.61 -15.48
C ASN A 417 -13.81 -7.78 -14.31
N SER A 418 -15.01 -8.14 -13.85
CA SER A 418 -15.54 -7.69 -12.57
C SER A 418 -16.37 -8.80 -11.92
N MET A 419 -16.54 -8.70 -10.61
CA MET A 419 -17.38 -9.59 -9.81
C MET A 419 -18.29 -8.74 -8.93
N ASP A 420 -19.55 -9.15 -8.78
CA ASP A 420 -20.45 -8.68 -7.73
C ASP A 420 -21.41 -9.82 -7.37
N LYS A 421 -21.07 -10.59 -6.32
CA LYS A 421 -21.86 -11.72 -5.84
C LYS A 421 -21.82 -11.82 -4.32
N THR A 422 -22.98 -11.85 -3.68
CA THR A 422 -23.10 -12.19 -2.26
C THR A 422 -23.13 -13.71 -2.09
N TRP A 423 -22.44 -14.22 -1.08
CA TRP A 423 -22.48 -15.62 -0.66
C TRP A 423 -22.75 -15.72 0.84
N LYS A 424 -23.28 -16.86 1.30
CA LYS A 424 -23.52 -17.15 2.72
C LYS A 424 -22.45 -18.13 3.22
N PRO A 425 -21.69 -17.81 4.28
CA PRO A 425 -20.82 -18.78 4.93
C PRO A 425 -21.62 -19.77 5.80
N ILE A 426 -21.01 -20.91 6.14
CA ILE A 426 -21.60 -21.89 7.07
C ILE A 426 -21.70 -21.32 8.49
N TYR A 427 -20.67 -20.57 8.89
CA TYR A 427 -20.58 -19.75 10.09
C TYR A 427 -19.69 -18.53 9.78
N GLY A 428 -19.86 -17.43 10.51
CA GLY A 428 -19.10 -16.21 10.25
C GLY A 428 -19.26 -15.13 11.31
N GLU A 429 -18.57 -14.02 11.08
CA GLU A 429 -18.83 -12.71 11.70
C GLU A 429 -20.08 -12.03 11.08
N ARG A 430 -20.53 -12.54 9.93
CA ARG A 430 -21.68 -12.08 9.14
C ARG A 430 -22.36 -13.30 8.48
N ASN A 431 -23.68 -13.27 8.31
CA ASN A 431 -24.41 -14.35 7.60
C ASN A 431 -24.43 -14.19 6.07
N GLN A 432 -23.93 -13.06 5.57
CA GLN A 432 -23.78 -12.74 4.16
C GLN A 432 -22.45 -11.99 3.97
N VAL A 433 -21.70 -12.39 2.94
CA VAL A 433 -20.43 -11.77 2.54
C VAL A 433 -20.54 -11.35 1.08
N GLN A 434 -20.28 -10.08 0.80
CA GLN A 434 -20.23 -9.57 -0.58
C GLN A 434 -18.84 -9.79 -1.18
N ASN A 435 -18.77 -10.50 -2.30
CA ASN A 435 -17.58 -10.58 -3.14
C ASN A 435 -17.72 -9.61 -4.31
N LYS A 436 -17.15 -8.41 -4.18
CA LYS A 436 -17.24 -7.35 -5.19
C LYS A 436 -15.87 -6.71 -5.48
N TYR A 437 -15.38 -6.88 -6.71
CA TYR A 437 -14.09 -6.37 -7.16
C TYR A 437 -14.07 -6.10 -8.67
N ASN A 438 -13.16 -5.25 -9.11
CA ASN A 438 -12.70 -5.19 -10.50
C ASN A 438 -11.41 -5.99 -10.62
N GLU A 439 -11.19 -6.64 -11.77
CA GLU A 439 -10.07 -7.54 -12.02
C GLU A 439 -9.23 -7.03 -13.19
N LEU A 440 -7.91 -7.20 -13.09
CA LEU A 440 -6.94 -6.95 -14.14
C LEU A 440 -6.04 -8.18 -14.23
N VAL A 441 -5.98 -8.82 -15.39
CA VAL A 441 -5.02 -9.89 -15.67
C VAL A 441 -4.05 -9.39 -16.72
N LEU A 442 -2.76 -9.43 -16.41
CA LEU A 442 -1.67 -9.00 -17.29
C LEU A 442 -0.90 -10.25 -17.71
N HIS A 443 -0.98 -10.60 -18.99
CA HIS A 443 -0.38 -11.83 -19.53
C HIS A 443 1.02 -11.56 -20.04
N PHE A 444 2.03 -12.23 -19.47
CA PHE A 444 3.42 -12.08 -19.85
C PHE A 444 4.00 -13.37 -20.43
N SER A 445 4.95 -13.21 -21.37
CA SER A 445 5.84 -14.29 -21.76
C SER A 445 7.22 -13.79 -22.17
N LYS A 446 8.20 -14.69 -22.12
CA LYS A 446 9.57 -14.47 -22.61
C LYS A 446 10.00 -15.66 -23.45
N PHE A 447 10.79 -15.38 -24.49
CA PHE A 447 11.25 -16.35 -25.50
C PHE A 447 10.07 -17.06 -26.21
N ASP A 448 9.34 -16.31 -27.05
CA ASP A 448 8.14 -16.80 -27.76
C ASP A 448 8.45 -17.57 -29.06
N ASP A 449 9.63 -18.19 -29.17
CA ASP A 449 10.18 -18.59 -30.46
C ASP A 449 9.30 -19.62 -31.19
N ALA A 450 8.68 -19.17 -32.27
CA ALA A 450 7.90 -19.97 -33.21
C ALA A 450 8.81 -20.76 -34.17
N GLY A 451 9.82 -21.43 -33.61
CA GLY A 451 10.92 -22.03 -34.37
C GLY A 451 11.50 -23.30 -33.73
N MET A 452 11.07 -24.45 -34.26
CA MET A 452 11.65 -25.80 -34.06
C MET A 452 11.34 -26.50 -32.71
N MET A 453 11.33 -27.84 -32.77
CA MET A 453 11.27 -28.78 -31.63
C MET A 453 10.05 -28.70 -30.69
N VAL A 454 8.86 -28.40 -31.23
CA VAL A 454 7.57 -28.81 -30.63
C VAL A 454 7.47 -30.35 -30.64
N GLU A 455 6.67 -30.95 -29.75
CA GLU A 455 6.42 -32.40 -29.73
C GLU A 455 6.05 -32.96 -31.13
N GLY A 456 6.60 -34.13 -31.47
CA GLY A 456 6.45 -34.78 -32.77
C GLY A 456 7.31 -34.19 -33.89
N HIS A 457 7.87 -32.98 -33.73
CA HIS A 457 8.78 -32.40 -34.71
C HIS A 457 10.12 -33.14 -34.70
N ALA A 458 10.58 -33.62 -35.87
CA ALA A 458 11.82 -34.40 -36.01
C ALA A 458 11.93 -35.64 -35.08
N GLY A 459 10.81 -36.13 -34.54
CA GLY A 459 10.78 -37.29 -33.63
C GLY A 459 10.99 -36.98 -32.15
N THR A 460 10.87 -35.72 -31.71
CA THR A 460 10.82 -35.38 -30.28
C THR A 460 9.56 -35.93 -29.61
N SER A 461 9.69 -36.36 -28.36
CA SER A 461 8.58 -36.88 -27.54
C SER A 461 8.06 -35.89 -26.48
N TYR A 462 8.49 -34.63 -26.55
CA TYR A 462 8.01 -33.48 -25.78
C TYR A 462 8.53 -32.18 -26.42
N ASP A 463 7.97 -31.04 -26.04
CA ASP A 463 8.37 -29.71 -26.51
C ASP A 463 9.68 -29.25 -25.83
N LYS A 464 10.64 -28.75 -26.61
CA LYS A 464 11.96 -28.32 -26.10
C LYS A 464 12.21 -26.81 -26.20
N ARG A 465 11.19 -26.02 -26.48
CA ARG A 465 11.35 -24.55 -26.55
C ARG A 465 11.60 -23.97 -25.16
N ARG A 466 12.67 -23.18 -25.04
CA ARG A 466 12.79 -22.17 -23.98
C ARG A 466 11.66 -21.17 -24.22
N SER A 467 10.58 -21.30 -23.47
CA SER A 467 9.42 -20.41 -23.53
C SER A 467 8.71 -20.47 -22.19
N TYR A 468 8.40 -19.31 -21.63
CA TYR A 468 7.82 -19.19 -20.30
C TYR A 468 6.66 -18.22 -20.32
N GLN A 469 5.62 -18.53 -19.54
CA GLN A 469 4.40 -17.74 -19.41
C GLN A 469 4.11 -17.49 -17.94
N MET A 470 3.60 -16.30 -17.62
CA MET A 470 3.14 -15.94 -16.29
C MET A 470 2.11 -14.83 -16.42
N ASP A 471 1.01 -14.94 -15.68
CA ASP A 471 0.02 -13.90 -15.53
C ASP A 471 0.16 -13.22 -14.16
N LEU A 472 0.11 -11.89 -14.14
CA LEU A 472 -0.18 -11.15 -12.90
C LEU A 472 -1.69 -10.95 -12.79
N VAL A 473 -2.32 -11.63 -11.83
CA VAL A 473 -3.76 -11.52 -11.56
C VAL A 473 -3.98 -10.56 -10.41
N VAL A 474 -4.69 -9.45 -10.64
CA VAL A 474 -4.96 -8.39 -9.66
C VAL A 474 -6.46 -8.20 -9.47
N ARG A 475 -6.90 -8.09 -8.21
CA ARG A 475 -8.28 -7.79 -7.81
C ARG A 475 -8.32 -6.55 -6.93
N VAL A 476 -9.02 -5.52 -7.37
CA VAL A 476 -9.24 -4.29 -6.60
C VAL A 476 -10.65 -4.29 -6.03
N TYR A 477 -10.73 -4.39 -4.71
CA TYR A 477 -11.95 -4.30 -3.91
C TYR A 477 -12.09 -2.85 -3.39
N ASN A 478 -13.24 -2.49 -2.81
CA ASN A 478 -13.34 -1.23 -2.06
C ASN A 478 -12.49 -1.27 -0.77
N GLN A 479 -12.22 -2.48 -0.28
CA GLN A 479 -11.53 -2.81 0.96
C GLN A 479 -10.00 -2.83 0.86
N GLY A 480 -9.44 -2.92 -0.34
CA GLY A 480 -8.04 -3.25 -0.55
C GLY A 480 -7.73 -3.83 -1.94
N VAL A 481 -6.48 -4.21 -2.14
CA VAL A 481 -6.01 -4.91 -3.34
C VAL A 481 -5.50 -6.29 -2.96
N ALA A 482 -5.76 -7.27 -3.82
CA ALA A 482 -5.10 -8.57 -3.78
C ALA A 482 -4.48 -8.89 -5.13
N PHE A 483 -3.26 -9.43 -5.15
CA PHE A 483 -2.61 -9.89 -6.38
C PHE A 483 -1.86 -11.20 -6.19
N ARG A 484 -1.64 -11.93 -7.28
CA ARG A 484 -0.84 -13.18 -7.31
C ARG A 484 -0.23 -13.43 -8.67
N TYR A 485 0.78 -14.30 -8.70
CA TYR A 485 1.36 -14.81 -9.93
C TYR A 485 0.69 -16.14 -10.29
N HIS A 486 0.19 -16.26 -11.53
CA HIS A 486 -0.32 -17.51 -12.08
C HIS A 486 0.59 -17.97 -13.21
N PHE A 487 0.89 -19.26 -13.25
CA PHE A 487 1.66 -19.89 -14.31
C PHE A 487 0.70 -20.79 -15.11
N PRO A 488 0.41 -20.45 -16.38
CA PRO A 488 -0.39 -21.29 -17.28
C PRO A 488 0.26 -22.67 -17.51
N GLU A 489 -0.54 -23.62 -17.99
CA GLU A 489 -0.08 -24.97 -18.39
C GLU A 489 0.94 -24.88 -19.53
N THR A 490 2.06 -25.62 -19.44
CA THR A 490 3.14 -25.57 -20.45
C THR A 490 3.45 -26.94 -21.07
N SER A 491 3.63 -26.96 -22.39
CA SER A 491 3.91 -28.17 -23.17
C SER A 491 5.34 -28.73 -23.01
N ASN A 492 6.26 -27.94 -22.42
CA ASN A 492 7.68 -28.28 -22.29
C ASN A 492 8.04 -29.05 -21.00
N GLY A 493 7.05 -29.42 -20.18
CA GLY A 493 7.26 -30.27 -19.00
C GLY A 493 8.09 -29.63 -17.89
N LEU A 494 8.28 -28.31 -17.91
CA LEU A 494 8.99 -27.58 -16.86
C LEU A 494 8.20 -27.58 -15.54
N PHE A 495 8.85 -28.08 -14.49
CA PHE A 495 8.47 -27.79 -13.11
C PHE A 495 8.87 -26.35 -12.76
N LEU A 496 8.34 -25.80 -11.68
CA LEU A 496 8.76 -24.50 -11.14
C LEU A 496 9.43 -24.72 -9.79
N HIS A 497 10.74 -24.50 -9.72
CA HIS A 497 11.49 -24.42 -8.47
C HIS A 497 11.51 -22.97 -7.97
N ILE A 498 10.46 -22.58 -7.24
CA ILE A 498 10.30 -21.21 -6.72
C ILE A 498 11.14 -21.06 -5.45
N GLU A 499 12.16 -20.21 -5.49
CA GLU A 499 13.06 -19.96 -4.36
C GLU A 499 12.58 -18.82 -3.44
N GLY A 500 11.78 -17.90 -3.96
CA GLY A 500 11.37 -16.70 -3.24
C GLY A 500 10.55 -15.73 -4.11
N GLU A 501 10.37 -14.50 -3.62
CA GLU A 501 9.73 -13.43 -4.37
C GLU A 501 10.50 -12.11 -4.32
N GLN A 502 10.22 -11.26 -5.30
CA GLN A 502 10.70 -9.89 -5.45
C GLN A 502 9.62 -8.86 -5.03
N THR A 503 8.47 -9.35 -4.55
CA THR A 503 7.29 -8.54 -4.19
C THR A 503 7.62 -7.54 -3.08
N GLN A 504 7.63 -6.26 -3.43
CA GLN A 504 7.89 -5.14 -2.52
C GLN A 504 6.61 -4.42 -2.09
N PHE A 505 6.72 -3.74 -0.95
CA PHE A 505 5.76 -2.75 -0.45
C PHE A 505 6.57 -1.53 0.04
N THR A 506 6.88 -0.60 -0.86
CA THR A 506 7.51 0.69 -0.52
C THR A 506 6.45 1.62 0.06
N MET A 507 6.52 1.88 1.36
CA MET A 507 5.56 2.71 2.07
C MET A 507 5.98 4.18 2.06
N PRO A 508 5.05 5.13 2.28
CA PRO A 508 5.40 6.52 2.55
C PRO A 508 6.38 6.67 3.73
N GLU A 509 7.22 7.70 3.68
CA GLU A 509 8.09 8.06 4.80
C GLU A 509 7.27 8.36 6.07
N GLY A 510 7.85 8.09 7.24
CA GLY A 510 7.15 8.19 8.53
C GLY A 510 6.16 7.07 8.84
N THR A 511 6.03 6.06 7.96
CA THR A 511 5.20 4.88 8.24
C THR A 511 5.73 4.10 9.46
N MET A 512 4.81 3.75 10.37
CA MET A 512 5.05 2.94 11.56
C MET A 512 4.33 1.60 11.43
N ALA A 513 4.84 0.57 12.10
CA ALA A 513 4.40 -0.81 12.02
C ALA A 513 4.12 -1.41 13.41
N PHE A 514 3.04 -2.18 13.52
CA PHE A 514 2.82 -3.11 14.63
C PHE A 514 3.58 -4.41 14.34
N TYR A 515 4.87 -4.40 14.62
CA TYR A 515 5.80 -5.49 14.39
C TYR A 515 5.59 -6.63 15.43
N GLU A 516 5.59 -7.87 14.97
CA GLU A 516 5.48 -9.09 15.77
C GLU A 516 6.32 -10.19 15.09
N ARG A 517 7.18 -10.90 15.81
CA ARG A 517 8.20 -11.76 15.17
C ARG A 517 7.71 -13.18 14.80
N TRP A 518 6.74 -13.74 15.51
CA TRP A 518 6.13 -15.07 15.27
C TRP A 518 4.69 -15.09 15.80
N ALA A 519 3.93 -16.16 15.58
CA ALA A 519 2.47 -16.16 15.76
C ALA A 519 1.97 -15.98 17.21
N GLN A 520 2.85 -16.11 18.20
CA GLN A 520 2.56 -15.94 19.63
C GLN A 520 3.47 -14.85 20.25
N GLY A 521 3.90 -13.89 19.43
CA GLY A 521 4.86 -12.85 19.81
C GLY A 521 4.26 -11.70 20.63
N GLU A 522 5.14 -10.79 21.07
CA GLU A 522 4.73 -9.46 21.53
C GLU A 522 4.65 -8.50 20.35
N TYR A 523 3.75 -7.51 20.42
CA TYR A 523 3.68 -6.42 19.45
C TYR A 523 4.59 -5.27 19.87
N HIS A 524 5.33 -4.72 18.93
CA HIS A 524 6.17 -3.54 19.09
C HIS A 524 5.83 -2.51 18.02
N TYR A 525 5.59 -1.26 18.41
CA TYR A 525 5.29 -0.17 17.47
C TYR A 525 6.59 0.45 16.97
N LEU A 526 7.07 0.02 15.81
CA LEU A 526 8.40 0.32 15.26
C LEU A 526 8.31 1.11 13.94
N PRO A 527 9.27 1.99 13.62
CA PRO A 527 9.40 2.54 12.27
C PRO A 527 9.78 1.44 11.26
N LEU A 528 9.72 1.73 9.96
CA LEU A 528 10.26 0.85 8.91
C LEU A 528 11.80 0.90 8.83
N LYS A 529 12.47 0.70 9.96
CA LYS A 529 13.92 0.76 10.14
C LYS A 529 14.36 -0.06 11.36
N ASN A 530 15.51 -0.73 11.26
CA ASN A 530 16.16 -1.46 12.35
C ASN A 530 15.24 -2.52 13.03
N TRP A 531 14.43 -3.26 12.27
CA TRP A 531 13.73 -4.42 12.81
C TRP A 531 14.74 -5.51 13.25
N PRO A 532 14.45 -6.26 14.32
CA PRO A 532 15.39 -7.25 14.86
C PRO A 532 15.41 -8.57 14.09
N ASP A 533 14.35 -8.86 13.34
CA ASP A 533 14.13 -10.08 12.52
C ASP A 533 12.93 -9.82 11.58
N GLU A 534 12.49 -10.84 10.83
CA GLU A 534 11.25 -10.81 10.06
C GLU A 534 10.00 -10.59 10.94
N CYS A 535 8.96 -9.99 10.35
CA CYS A 535 7.64 -9.81 10.92
C CYS A 535 6.66 -10.88 10.41
N GLU A 536 5.84 -11.38 11.32
CA GLU A 536 4.69 -12.23 11.08
C GLU A 536 3.51 -11.44 10.49
N ARG A 537 2.53 -12.15 9.91
CA ARG A 537 1.31 -11.58 9.33
C ARG A 537 0.07 -11.76 10.22
N PRO A 538 -0.95 -10.88 10.12
CA PRO A 538 -1.00 -9.64 9.35
C PRO A 538 -0.15 -8.51 9.94
N LEU A 539 0.74 -7.96 9.12
CA LEU A 539 1.56 -6.79 9.46
C LEU A 539 0.71 -5.54 9.26
N THR A 540 0.43 -4.80 10.33
CA THR A 540 -0.43 -3.60 10.27
C THR A 540 0.39 -2.32 10.43
N LEU A 541 0.07 -1.32 9.62
CA LEU A 541 0.86 -0.12 9.37
C LEU A 541 0.01 1.14 9.56
N ASN A 542 0.59 2.15 10.20
CA ASN A 542 0.07 3.51 10.34
C ASN A 542 0.86 4.46 9.45
N LEU A 543 0.20 5.12 8.50
CA LEU A 543 0.80 6.09 7.58
C LEU A 543 0.56 7.52 8.10
N GLU A 544 1.52 8.44 7.90
CA GLU A 544 1.37 9.86 8.30
C GLU A 544 0.15 10.55 7.66
N ASN A 545 -0.27 10.10 6.48
CA ASN A 545 -1.44 10.63 5.77
C ASN A 545 -2.80 10.22 6.41
N GLY A 546 -2.76 9.51 7.54
CA GLY A 546 -3.90 9.07 8.34
C GLY A 546 -4.46 7.70 7.95
N LEU A 547 -3.98 7.07 6.88
CA LEU A 547 -4.44 5.75 6.48
C LEU A 547 -3.86 4.64 7.39
N ARG A 548 -4.66 3.59 7.55
CA ARG A 548 -4.31 2.30 8.18
C ARG A 548 -4.25 1.25 7.09
N VAL A 549 -3.17 0.47 7.07
CA VAL A 549 -2.90 -0.54 6.02
C VAL A 549 -2.54 -1.85 6.68
N ALA A 550 -3.00 -2.98 6.14
CA ALA A 550 -2.57 -4.31 6.59
C ALA A 550 -2.06 -5.16 5.42
N LEU A 551 -0.86 -5.69 5.58
CA LEU A 551 -0.19 -6.62 4.67
C LEU A 551 -0.36 -8.05 5.18
N LEU A 552 -0.88 -8.95 4.34
CA LEU A 552 -1.12 -10.35 4.67
C LEU A 552 -1.23 -11.23 3.41
N GLU A 553 -1.48 -12.53 3.60
CA GLU A 553 -1.74 -13.48 2.51
C GLU A 553 -3.11 -14.16 2.64
N ALA A 554 -3.71 -14.55 1.51
CA ALA A 554 -4.94 -15.33 1.45
C ALA A 554 -4.81 -16.49 0.46
N GLN A 555 -5.53 -17.59 0.68
CA GLN A 555 -5.41 -18.84 -0.09
C GLN A 555 -3.97 -19.41 -0.10
N MET A 556 -3.23 -19.29 1.01
CA MET A 556 -1.97 -20.03 1.18
C MET A 556 -2.32 -21.49 1.48
N VAL A 557 -2.19 -22.32 0.45
CA VAL A 557 -2.47 -23.75 0.40
C VAL A 557 -1.44 -24.35 -0.53
N ASP A 558 -0.77 -25.43 -0.12
CA ASP A 558 0.29 -26.09 -0.91
C ASP A 558 1.42 -25.13 -1.36
N TYR A 559 1.76 -24.16 -0.50
CA TYR A 559 2.79 -23.14 -0.75
C TYR A 559 3.55 -22.82 0.55
N SER A 560 4.70 -22.15 0.45
CA SER A 560 5.49 -21.74 1.60
C SER A 560 4.91 -20.50 2.30
N ARG A 561 4.99 -20.40 3.63
CA ARG A 561 4.50 -19.23 4.39
C ARG A 561 5.27 -17.97 3.98
N GLY A 562 4.53 -16.91 3.65
CA GLY A 562 5.05 -15.55 3.56
C GLY A 562 5.17 -14.86 4.92
N LYS A 563 6.30 -14.17 5.13
CA LYS A 563 6.56 -13.17 6.18
C LYS A 563 7.00 -11.84 5.54
N PHE A 564 7.23 -10.82 6.36
CA PHE A 564 7.63 -9.49 5.90
C PHE A 564 8.96 -9.06 6.54
N LYS A 565 9.91 -8.56 5.74
CA LYS A 565 11.18 -8.01 6.23
C LYS A 565 11.42 -6.62 5.67
N LEU A 566 12.33 -5.85 6.26
CA LEU A 566 12.79 -4.60 5.65
C LEU A 566 13.72 -4.90 4.47
N ASN A 567 13.63 -4.10 3.41
CA ASN A 567 14.55 -4.18 2.28
C ASN A 567 15.92 -3.55 2.63
N ASP A 568 17.00 -4.28 2.38
CA ASP A 568 18.36 -3.84 2.75
C ASP A 568 18.86 -2.60 1.99
N ASN A 569 18.29 -2.31 0.81
CA ASN A 569 18.81 -1.33 -0.15
C ASN A 569 17.87 -0.13 -0.39
N LYS A 570 16.58 -0.27 -0.08
CA LYS A 570 15.51 0.69 -0.43
C LYS A 570 14.76 1.14 0.82
N ALA A 571 15.02 2.36 1.29
CA ALA A 571 14.41 2.91 2.50
C ALA A 571 12.88 2.85 2.47
N ASN A 572 12.26 2.69 3.65
CA ASN A 572 10.80 2.56 3.85
C ASN A 572 10.15 1.41 3.05
N THR A 573 10.93 0.43 2.56
CA THR A 573 10.42 -0.71 1.79
C THR A 573 10.42 -1.98 2.60
N ILE A 574 9.34 -2.74 2.45
CA ILE A 574 9.13 -4.06 3.01
C ILE A 574 9.19 -5.07 1.85
N ASP A 575 9.94 -6.16 2.01
CA ASP A 575 9.94 -7.30 1.09
C ASP A 575 9.05 -8.42 1.63
N LEU A 576 8.40 -9.18 0.74
CA LEU A 576 7.86 -10.49 1.08
C LEU A 576 9.01 -11.50 1.20
N SER A 577 9.13 -12.15 2.36
CA SER A 577 10.10 -13.22 2.60
C SER A 577 9.36 -14.57 2.62
N MET A 578 9.90 -15.57 1.92
CA MET A 578 9.36 -16.95 1.94
C MET A 578 10.17 -17.80 2.91
N TYR A 579 9.49 -18.58 3.75
CA TYR A 579 10.11 -19.42 4.78
C TYR A 579 11.05 -20.52 4.23
N ASP A 580 10.71 -21.05 3.06
CA ASP A 580 11.40 -22.14 2.34
C ASP A 580 10.91 -22.15 0.88
N LYS A 581 11.55 -22.96 0.02
CA LYS A 581 11.23 -23.09 -1.41
C LYS A 581 9.90 -23.81 -1.67
N VAL A 582 9.46 -23.78 -2.93
CA VAL A 582 8.26 -24.46 -3.43
C VAL A 582 8.54 -25.13 -4.78
N ASP A 583 8.28 -26.43 -4.87
CA ASP A 583 8.40 -27.24 -6.10
C ASP A 583 7.00 -27.61 -6.61
N VAL A 584 6.58 -27.06 -7.76
CA VAL A 584 5.20 -27.24 -8.29
C VAL A 584 5.17 -27.47 -9.81
N ILE A 585 4.06 -28.03 -10.29
CA ILE A 585 3.77 -28.30 -11.70
C ILE A 585 2.73 -27.29 -12.20
N THR A 586 2.86 -26.82 -13.44
CA THR A 586 1.84 -25.96 -14.07
C THR A 586 0.59 -26.76 -14.48
N PRO A 587 -0.62 -26.15 -14.52
CA PRO A 587 -0.94 -24.77 -14.16
C PRO A 587 -0.99 -24.56 -12.63
N TYR A 588 -0.31 -23.51 -12.14
CA TYR A 588 -0.21 -23.21 -10.70
C TYR A 588 -0.50 -21.72 -10.39
N SER A 589 -0.86 -21.37 -9.17
CA SER A 589 -0.99 -19.98 -8.71
C SER A 589 -0.34 -19.81 -7.33
N THR A 590 0.49 -18.78 -7.16
CA THR A 590 0.95 -18.39 -5.81
C THR A 590 -0.25 -17.90 -4.97
N PRO A 591 -0.15 -17.88 -3.64
CA PRO A 591 -1.20 -17.31 -2.78
C PRO A 591 -1.48 -15.84 -3.13
N TRP A 592 -2.63 -15.32 -2.71
CA TRP A 592 -2.90 -13.88 -2.85
C TRP A 592 -2.06 -13.10 -1.84
N ARG A 593 -1.26 -12.15 -2.32
CA ARG A 593 -0.69 -11.07 -1.50
C ARG A 593 -1.78 -10.00 -1.36
N VAL A 594 -2.05 -9.57 -0.13
CA VAL A 594 -3.20 -8.73 0.22
C VAL A 594 -2.74 -7.45 0.90
N ILE A 595 -3.25 -6.32 0.41
CA ILE A 595 -3.09 -4.97 0.97
C ILE A 595 -4.49 -4.46 1.31
N MET A 596 -4.93 -4.64 2.56
CA MET A 596 -6.16 -4.01 3.07
C MET A 596 -5.89 -2.56 3.48
N VAL A 597 -6.85 -1.67 3.26
CA VAL A 597 -6.70 -0.22 3.51
C VAL A 597 -7.98 0.34 4.16
N ALA A 598 -7.81 1.19 5.16
CA ALA A 598 -8.92 1.91 5.80
C ALA A 598 -8.50 3.29 6.31
N GLU A 599 -9.49 4.12 6.64
CA GLU A 599 -9.30 5.44 7.28
C GLU A 599 -9.33 5.36 8.81
N THR A 600 -9.69 4.20 9.37
CA THR A 600 -9.71 3.90 10.81
C THR A 600 -9.27 2.45 11.03
N PRO A 601 -8.73 2.10 12.21
CA PRO A 601 -8.42 0.71 12.55
C PRO A 601 -9.64 -0.21 12.47
N GLY A 602 -10.80 0.24 12.95
CA GLY A 602 -12.06 -0.51 12.86
C GLY A 602 -12.46 -0.86 11.43
N GLY A 603 -12.17 0.02 10.46
CA GLY A 603 -12.41 -0.25 9.04
C GLY A 603 -11.58 -1.41 8.47
N LEU A 604 -10.39 -1.71 9.01
CA LEU A 604 -9.66 -2.92 8.62
C LEU A 604 -10.39 -4.19 9.07
N LEU A 605 -10.90 -4.21 10.31
CA LEU A 605 -11.61 -5.37 10.87
C LEU A 605 -13.00 -5.54 10.25
N GLU A 606 -13.70 -4.46 9.86
CA GLU A 606 -14.93 -4.58 9.08
C GLU A 606 -14.71 -5.14 7.66
N ASN A 607 -13.49 -5.02 7.13
CA ASN A 607 -13.11 -5.43 5.78
C ASN A 607 -12.52 -6.86 5.69
N ASN A 608 -12.31 -7.55 6.81
CA ASN A 608 -11.56 -8.81 6.88
C ASN A 608 -12.12 -9.97 6.04
N ASP A 609 -13.42 -9.95 5.71
CA ASP A 609 -14.08 -10.88 4.77
C ASP A 609 -13.41 -10.94 3.38
N MET A 610 -12.62 -9.92 3.01
CA MET A 610 -11.77 -9.94 1.81
C MET A 610 -10.85 -11.17 1.77
N VAL A 611 -10.33 -11.64 2.92
CA VAL A 611 -9.51 -12.86 3.02
C VAL A 611 -10.31 -14.10 2.63
N LEU A 612 -11.58 -14.19 3.05
CA LEU A 612 -12.47 -15.28 2.68
C LEU A 612 -12.83 -15.21 1.18
N ASN A 613 -13.16 -14.02 0.66
CA ASN A 613 -13.52 -13.79 -0.74
C ASN A 613 -12.48 -14.32 -1.76
N LEU A 614 -11.20 -14.32 -1.37
CA LEU A 614 -10.06 -14.78 -2.19
C LEU A 614 -9.86 -16.31 -2.20
N ASN A 615 -10.50 -17.05 -1.28
CA ASN A 615 -10.45 -18.51 -1.22
C ASN A 615 -11.51 -19.18 -2.12
N ALA A 616 -11.36 -20.50 -2.33
CA ALA A 616 -12.36 -21.29 -3.04
C ALA A 616 -13.68 -21.44 -2.23
N PRO A 617 -14.81 -21.75 -2.89
CA PRO A 617 -16.04 -22.14 -2.19
C PRO A 617 -15.89 -23.44 -1.40
N ASN A 618 -16.80 -23.67 -0.44
CA ASN A 618 -16.90 -24.90 0.35
C ASN A 618 -16.87 -26.18 -0.51
N GLN A 619 -16.09 -27.17 -0.09
CA GLN A 619 -15.93 -28.48 -0.73
C GLN A 619 -16.54 -29.65 0.09
N ILE A 620 -17.19 -29.37 1.23
CA ILE A 620 -17.85 -30.38 2.06
C ILE A 620 -19.35 -30.41 1.71
N GLU A 621 -19.87 -31.54 1.24
CA GLU A 621 -21.29 -31.68 0.82
C GLU A 621 -22.26 -31.64 2.01
N ASP A 622 -22.14 -32.58 2.95
CA ASP A 622 -22.90 -32.55 4.20
C ASP A 622 -22.15 -31.69 5.23
N VAL A 623 -22.72 -30.53 5.54
CA VAL A 623 -22.26 -29.60 6.58
C VAL A 623 -23.10 -29.65 7.86
N SER A 624 -24.09 -30.55 7.97
CA SER A 624 -25.06 -30.56 9.09
C SER A 624 -24.48 -30.94 10.45
N TRP A 625 -23.30 -31.58 10.45
CA TRP A 625 -22.51 -31.91 11.62
C TRP A 625 -21.57 -30.77 12.05
N ILE A 626 -21.32 -29.78 11.17
CA ILE A 626 -20.45 -28.64 11.47
C ILE A 626 -21.19 -27.67 12.39
N LYS A 627 -20.82 -27.67 13.67
CA LYS A 627 -21.55 -26.97 14.73
C LYS A 627 -20.63 -26.07 15.56
N PRO A 628 -20.73 -24.74 15.39
CA PRO A 628 -20.14 -23.76 16.31
C PRO A 628 -20.61 -23.96 17.76
N GLY A 629 -19.82 -23.51 18.72
CA GLY A 629 -20.20 -23.53 20.13
C GLY A 629 -19.06 -23.20 21.11
N LYS A 630 -19.42 -23.10 22.39
CA LYS A 630 -18.51 -22.78 23.49
C LYS A 630 -17.92 -24.05 24.10
N VAL A 631 -16.65 -23.98 24.51
CA VAL A 631 -15.86 -25.10 25.04
C VAL A 631 -15.35 -24.77 26.45
N ILE A 632 -15.37 -25.75 27.36
CA ILE A 632 -14.61 -25.73 28.63
C ILE A 632 -13.55 -26.83 28.62
N ARG A 633 -12.37 -26.59 29.18
CA ARG A 633 -11.32 -27.61 29.33
C ARG A 633 -11.50 -28.40 30.63
N SER A 634 -11.42 -29.72 30.52
CA SER A 634 -11.33 -30.64 31.66
C SER A 634 -9.87 -31.00 31.99
N ASN A 635 -9.64 -31.42 33.23
CA ASN A 635 -8.43 -32.18 33.58
C ASN A 635 -8.55 -33.62 33.05
N LEU A 636 -7.44 -34.36 33.06
CA LEU A 636 -7.33 -35.71 32.51
C LEU A 636 -7.80 -36.81 33.48
N THR A 637 -9.05 -36.73 33.95
CA THR A 637 -9.75 -37.80 34.67
C THR A 637 -11.20 -37.93 34.19
N THR A 638 -11.76 -39.13 34.30
CA THR A 638 -13.17 -39.44 33.99
C THR A 638 -14.11 -38.65 34.89
N LYS A 639 -13.72 -38.46 36.15
CA LYS A 639 -14.47 -37.66 37.13
C LYS A 639 -14.55 -36.18 36.70
N ASP A 640 -13.42 -35.54 36.47
CA ASP A 640 -13.35 -34.12 36.14
C ASP A 640 -14.02 -33.84 34.80
N ALA A 641 -13.90 -34.78 33.84
CA ALA A 641 -14.60 -34.69 32.55
C ALA A 641 -16.13 -34.71 32.72
N ARG A 642 -16.66 -35.55 33.62
CA ARG A 642 -18.08 -35.57 33.94
C ARG A 642 -18.55 -34.30 34.67
N GLU A 643 -17.76 -33.78 35.61
CA GLU A 643 -18.04 -32.48 36.25
C GLU A 643 -18.07 -31.34 35.22
N CYS A 644 -17.18 -31.34 34.23
CA CYS A 644 -17.18 -30.36 33.14
C CYS A 644 -18.35 -30.56 32.16
N ILE A 645 -18.80 -31.79 31.90
CA ILE A 645 -19.99 -32.09 31.08
C ILE A 645 -21.26 -31.58 31.77
N ASP A 646 -21.41 -31.83 33.07
CA ASP A 646 -22.57 -31.36 33.84
C ASP A 646 -22.60 -29.82 33.93
N PHE A 647 -21.44 -29.19 34.16
CA PHE A 647 -21.31 -27.72 34.10
C PHE A 647 -21.62 -27.16 32.71
N ALA A 648 -21.10 -27.79 31.64
CA ALA A 648 -21.36 -27.36 30.27
C ALA A 648 -22.86 -27.43 29.90
N ALA A 649 -23.55 -28.47 30.35
CA ALA A 649 -24.99 -28.63 30.16
C ALA A 649 -25.83 -27.61 30.98
N GLU A 650 -25.39 -27.27 32.19
CA GLU A 650 -26.02 -26.21 33.00
C GLU A 650 -25.80 -24.81 32.38
N ARG A 651 -24.63 -24.57 31.79
CA ARG A 651 -24.14 -23.26 31.34
C ARG A 651 -24.25 -23.02 29.83
N ASN A 652 -25.01 -23.85 29.12
CA ASN A 652 -25.24 -23.70 27.67
C ASN A 652 -23.93 -23.63 26.85
N LEU A 653 -22.93 -24.41 27.26
CA LEU A 653 -21.76 -24.75 26.44
C LEU A 653 -22.10 -25.98 25.57
N GLN A 654 -21.34 -26.19 24.50
CA GLN A 654 -21.59 -27.28 23.55
C GLN A 654 -20.54 -28.38 23.66
N TYR A 655 -19.35 -28.07 24.20
CA TYR A 655 -18.20 -28.97 24.17
C TYR A 655 -17.37 -28.99 25.46
N VAL A 656 -16.73 -30.14 25.71
CA VAL A 656 -15.68 -30.31 26.72
C VAL A 656 -14.40 -30.79 26.04
N HIS A 657 -13.26 -30.18 26.38
CA HIS A 657 -11.94 -30.52 25.83
C HIS A 657 -11.11 -31.35 26.82
N LEU A 658 -10.50 -32.44 26.33
CA LEU A 658 -9.45 -33.20 27.01
C LEU A 658 -8.09 -32.88 26.38
N ASP A 659 -7.21 -32.27 27.16
CA ASP A 659 -5.99 -31.62 26.70
C ASP A 659 -4.77 -32.56 26.62
N ALA A 660 -3.60 -32.02 26.28
CA ALA A 660 -2.35 -32.75 26.07
C ALA A 660 -2.04 -33.81 27.15
N GLY A 661 -1.66 -35.01 26.69
CA GLY A 661 -1.14 -36.08 27.52
C GLY A 661 -2.08 -37.26 27.85
N TRP A 662 -3.29 -37.34 27.28
CA TRP A 662 -4.25 -38.43 27.58
C TRP A 662 -3.86 -39.78 26.94
N TYR A 663 -3.16 -39.77 25.81
CA TYR A 663 -2.63 -40.94 25.09
C TYR A 663 -1.14 -41.21 25.38
N GLY A 664 -0.61 -40.59 26.44
CA GLY A 664 0.80 -40.64 26.82
C GLY A 664 1.52 -39.33 26.47
N PRO A 665 2.85 -39.24 26.66
CA PRO A 665 3.60 -38.01 26.42
C PRO A 665 3.53 -37.59 24.95
N GLU A 666 2.81 -36.50 24.69
CA GLU A 666 2.43 -36.00 23.37
C GLU A 666 3.63 -35.67 22.45
N MET A 667 4.77 -35.31 23.02
CA MET A 667 6.03 -35.10 22.29
C MET A 667 6.72 -36.38 21.78
N LYS A 668 6.29 -37.59 22.20
CA LYS A 668 6.86 -38.86 21.72
C LYS A 668 6.07 -39.41 20.53
N VAL A 669 6.77 -39.67 19.42
CA VAL A 669 6.23 -40.35 18.22
C VAL A 669 5.70 -41.77 18.53
N ALA A 670 6.16 -42.39 19.61
CA ALA A 670 5.70 -43.71 20.06
C ALA A 670 4.39 -43.69 20.86
N SER A 671 3.78 -42.52 21.12
CA SER A 671 2.53 -42.40 21.87
C SER A 671 1.33 -42.56 20.93
N ASP A 672 0.45 -43.53 21.20
CA ASP A 672 -0.60 -43.96 20.28
C ASP A 672 -1.95 -43.31 20.59
N ALA A 673 -2.32 -42.26 19.85
CA ALA A 673 -3.60 -41.55 19.99
C ALA A 673 -4.85 -42.38 19.56
N THR A 674 -4.73 -43.70 19.41
CA THR A 674 -5.87 -44.63 19.34
C THR A 674 -6.14 -45.38 20.65
N THR A 675 -5.34 -45.14 21.70
CA THR A 675 -5.51 -45.75 23.03
C THR A 675 -5.39 -44.72 24.14
N ILE A 676 -5.79 -45.12 25.36
CA ILE A 676 -5.59 -44.34 26.58
C ILE A 676 -4.31 -44.81 27.25
N SER A 677 -3.49 -43.89 27.77
CA SER A 677 -2.27 -44.26 28.48
C SER A 677 -2.60 -44.90 29.84
N GLY A 678 -1.87 -45.97 30.18
CA GLY A 678 -2.14 -46.79 31.37
C GLY A 678 -1.93 -46.10 32.73
N ASP A 679 -1.45 -44.86 32.73
CA ASP A 679 -1.31 -43.98 33.90
C ASP A 679 -2.46 -42.95 34.02
N ARG A 680 -3.48 -43.02 33.15
CA ARG A 680 -4.63 -42.09 33.14
C ARG A 680 -5.93 -42.76 33.58
N ASP A 681 -6.65 -42.10 34.49
CA ASP A 681 -8.02 -42.43 34.89
C ASP A 681 -9.04 -41.96 33.84
N ILE A 682 -8.97 -42.46 32.59
CA ILE A 682 -9.84 -42.03 31.48
C ILE A 682 -10.54 -43.23 30.83
N ASP A 683 -11.85 -43.35 31.04
CA ASP A 683 -12.74 -44.12 30.16
C ASP A 683 -13.34 -43.18 29.11
N MET A 684 -12.68 -43.10 27.95
CA MET A 684 -13.10 -42.24 26.84
C MET A 684 -14.51 -42.57 26.34
N GLN A 685 -14.92 -43.85 26.35
CA GLN A 685 -16.24 -44.24 25.87
C GLN A 685 -17.33 -43.83 26.88
N GLN A 686 -17.06 -43.97 28.18
CA GLN A 686 -17.96 -43.46 29.22
C GLN A 686 -18.09 -41.93 29.17
N ILE A 687 -16.98 -41.20 28.98
CA ILE A 687 -16.99 -39.73 28.85
C ILE A 687 -17.83 -39.30 27.64
N VAL A 688 -17.60 -39.88 26.46
CA VAL A 688 -18.36 -39.52 25.25
C VAL A 688 -19.83 -39.93 25.36
N ASN A 689 -20.14 -41.10 25.92
CA ASN A 689 -21.53 -41.53 26.14
C ASN A 689 -22.27 -40.62 27.14
N TYR A 690 -21.59 -40.18 28.21
CA TYR A 690 -22.16 -39.25 29.18
C TYR A 690 -22.39 -37.87 28.56
N GLY A 691 -21.41 -37.35 27.80
CA GLY A 691 -21.54 -36.13 27.03
C GLY A 691 -22.73 -36.18 26.07
N ALA A 692 -22.84 -37.24 25.27
CA ALA A 692 -23.95 -37.46 24.35
C ALA A 692 -25.31 -37.50 25.07
N SER A 693 -25.40 -38.12 26.26
CA SER A 693 -26.63 -38.13 27.08
C SER A 693 -27.06 -36.75 27.61
N LYS A 694 -26.14 -35.77 27.58
CA LYS A 694 -26.32 -34.37 28.00
C LYS A 694 -26.35 -33.39 26.81
N GLY A 695 -26.19 -33.87 25.57
CA GLY A 695 -26.05 -33.05 24.37
C GLY A 695 -24.66 -32.41 24.17
N ILE A 696 -23.67 -32.76 24.99
CA ILE A 696 -22.33 -32.18 25.01
C ILE A 696 -21.38 -33.03 24.15
N GLY A 697 -20.67 -32.40 23.21
CA GLY A 697 -19.62 -33.04 22.42
C GLY A 697 -18.26 -33.06 23.13
N ILE A 698 -17.40 -34.02 22.79
CA ILE A 698 -16.03 -34.10 23.31
C ILE A 698 -15.03 -33.69 22.23
N PHE A 699 -14.09 -32.82 22.60
CA PHE A 699 -12.88 -32.50 21.84
C PHE A 699 -11.66 -33.13 22.51
N VAL A 700 -10.65 -33.51 21.72
CA VAL A 700 -9.37 -34.04 22.23
C VAL A 700 -8.17 -33.33 21.60
N TYR A 701 -7.15 -33.02 22.40
CA TYR A 701 -5.85 -32.58 21.89
C TYR A 701 -5.10 -33.78 21.29
N ILE A 702 -4.51 -33.61 20.10
CA ILE A 702 -3.58 -34.59 19.51
C ILE A 702 -2.42 -33.84 18.83
N ASN A 703 -1.20 -34.15 19.26
CA ASN A 703 0.02 -33.58 18.69
C ASN A 703 0.25 -34.08 17.25
N GLN A 704 0.79 -33.23 16.37
CA GLN A 704 1.18 -33.60 15.00
C GLN A 704 1.98 -34.91 14.95
N ARG A 705 2.84 -35.19 15.95
CA ARG A 705 3.66 -36.41 16.03
C ARG A 705 2.85 -37.72 16.09
N ALA A 706 1.63 -37.69 16.64
CA ALA A 706 0.73 -38.85 16.69
C ALA A 706 -0.23 -38.90 15.48
N LEU A 707 -0.45 -37.77 14.81
CA LEU A 707 -1.24 -37.66 13.56
C LEU A 707 -0.41 -38.05 12.33
N TYR A 708 0.88 -37.72 12.31
CA TYR A 708 1.79 -37.95 11.20
C TYR A 708 1.91 -39.45 10.88
N GLY A 709 1.63 -39.80 9.62
CA GLY A 709 1.57 -41.19 9.14
C GLY A 709 0.38 -42.02 9.66
N ASN A 710 -0.51 -41.46 10.49
CA ASN A 710 -1.54 -42.20 11.21
C ASN A 710 -2.96 -41.57 11.14
N LEU A 711 -3.16 -40.52 10.34
CA LEU A 711 -4.42 -39.75 10.23
C LEU A 711 -5.68 -40.64 10.20
N ASP A 712 -5.79 -41.55 9.23
CA ASP A 712 -6.93 -42.46 9.10
C ASP A 712 -7.13 -43.36 10.33
N LYS A 713 -6.05 -43.91 10.90
CA LYS A 713 -6.11 -44.77 12.09
C LYS A 713 -6.65 -43.99 13.30
N VAL A 714 -6.17 -42.77 13.51
CA VAL A 714 -6.55 -41.88 14.63
C VAL A 714 -7.95 -41.31 14.45
N PHE A 715 -8.28 -40.76 13.28
CA PHE A 715 -9.59 -40.17 13.03
C PHE A 715 -10.70 -41.22 12.94
N SER A 716 -10.41 -42.43 12.41
CA SER A 716 -11.32 -43.58 12.52
C SER A 716 -11.60 -43.95 13.98
N GLN A 717 -10.59 -43.92 14.85
CA GLN A 717 -10.80 -44.22 16.28
C GLN A 717 -11.56 -43.10 17.01
N CYS A 718 -11.27 -41.84 16.72
CA CYS A 718 -12.02 -40.69 17.24
C CYS A 718 -13.52 -40.81 16.86
N ARG A 719 -13.81 -41.12 15.58
CA ARG A 719 -15.18 -41.32 15.08
C ARG A 719 -15.89 -42.51 15.72
N LYS A 720 -15.17 -43.62 15.99
CA LYS A 720 -15.70 -44.80 16.71
C LYS A 720 -16.07 -44.50 18.16
N TRP A 721 -15.22 -43.77 18.90
CA TRP A 721 -15.56 -43.33 20.25
C TRP A 721 -16.74 -42.34 20.25
N GLY A 722 -16.85 -41.52 19.21
CA GLY A 722 -17.91 -40.52 19.02
C GLY A 722 -17.47 -39.07 19.25
N ILE A 723 -16.15 -38.83 19.32
CA ILE A 723 -15.50 -37.51 19.40
C ILE A 723 -16.07 -36.56 18.34
N LYS A 724 -16.15 -35.26 18.67
CA LYS A 724 -16.69 -34.21 17.79
C LYS A 724 -15.63 -33.29 17.19
N GLY A 725 -14.49 -33.14 17.85
CA GLY A 725 -13.38 -32.39 17.28
C GLY A 725 -12.01 -32.77 17.82
N VAL A 726 -10.98 -32.33 17.12
CA VAL A 726 -9.57 -32.57 17.45
C VAL A 726 -8.83 -31.23 17.44
N LYS A 727 -8.08 -30.95 18.50
CA LYS A 727 -7.16 -29.82 18.58
C LYS A 727 -5.76 -30.30 18.20
N PHE A 728 -5.27 -29.91 17.02
CA PHE A 728 -3.94 -30.26 16.54
C PHE A 728 -2.89 -29.42 17.28
N GLY A 729 -1.79 -30.03 17.76
CA GLY A 729 -0.78 -29.32 18.54
C GLY A 729 0.69 -29.62 18.18
N PHE A 730 1.56 -28.69 18.57
CA PHE A 730 2.95 -28.47 18.13
C PHE A 730 3.15 -28.71 16.63
N VAL A 731 2.29 -28.06 15.85
CA VAL A 731 2.23 -28.25 14.40
C VAL A 731 3.38 -27.55 13.69
N GLN A 732 4.11 -28.28 12.85
CA GLN A 732 5.01 -27.66 11.89
C GLN A 732 4.19 -26.91 10.83
N ILE A 733 4.56 -25.67 10.57
CA ILE A 733 4.04 -24.81 9.51
C ILE A 733 5.18 -23.89 9.04
N GLY A 734 5.23 -23.58 7.75
CA GLY A 734 6.38 -22.90 7.16
C GLY A 734 6.57 -23.32 5.71
N SER A 735 7.38 -24.36 5.49
CA SER A 735 7.65 -24.89 4.15
C SER A 735 6.44 -25.57 3.52
N ASN A 736 6.40 -25.61 2.17
CA ASN A 736 5.34 -26.24 1.38
C ASN A 736 4.92 -27.59 1.97
N ARG A 737 5.86 -28.54 2.17
CA ARG A 737 5.60 -29.87 2.75
C ARG A 737 4.67 -29.86 3.97
N TRP A 738 4.87 -28.91 4.88
CA TRP A 738 4.12 -28.84 6.14
C TRP A 738 2.79 -28.09 6.00
N THR A 739 2.70 -27.08 5.12
CA THR A 739 1.42 -26.44 4.79
C THR A 739 0.51 -27.40 4.04
N THR A 740 1.03 -28.13 3.04
CA THR A 740 0.31 -29.21 2.33
C THR A 740 -0.16 -30.29 3.29
N TRP A 741 0.72 -30.81 4.16
CA TRP A 741 0.31 -31.79 5.19
C TRP A 741 -0.80 -31.27 6.10
N MET A 742 -0.73 -30.00 6.51
CA MET A 742 -1.75 -29.39 7.38
C MET A 742 -3.12 -29.36 6.69
N HIS A 743 -3.18 -28.90 5.44
CA HIS A 743 -4.43 -28.83 4.69
C HIS A 743 -4.97 -30.23 4.36
N GLU A 744 -4.13 -31.21 4.05
CA GLU A 744 -4.56 -32.61 3.91
C GLU A 744 -5.08 -33.21 5.23
N ALA A 745 -4.48 -32.88 6.39
CA ALA A 745 -5.00 -33.30 7.69
C ALA A 745 -6.39 -32.71 7.99
N VAL A 746 -6.63 -31.45 7.64
CA VAL A 746 -7.96 -30.80 7.75
C VAL A 746 -8.98 -31.47 6.81
N LYS A 747 -8.63 -31.69 5.53
CA LYS A 747 -9.47 -32.41 4.56
C LYS A 747 -9.83 -33.80 5.06
N LYS A 748 -8.84 -34.57 5.52
CA LYS A 748 -9.01 -35.92 6.05
C LYS A 748 -9.91 -35.93 7.29
N ALA A 749 -9.80 -34.95 8.18
CA ALA A 749 -10.70 -34.81 9.32
C ALA A 749 -12.19 -34.61 8.90
N ALA A 750 -12.46 -33.95 7.77
CA ALA A 750 -13.81 -33.78 7.25
C ALA A 750 -14.45 -35.12 6.80
N GLU A 751 -13.68 -36.03 6.20
CA GLU A 751 -14.14 -37.38 5.82
C GLU A 751 -14.62 -38.21 7.03
N TYR A 752 -14.03 -37.96 8.20
CA TYR A 752 -14.42 -38.56 9.47
C TYR A 752 -15.46 -37.74 10.27
N GLN A 753 -15.94 -36.63 9.72
CA GLN A 753 -16.87 -35.69 10.36
C GLN A 753 -16.34 -35.12 11.70
N LEU A 754 -15.06 -34.75 11.73
CA LEU A 754 -14.38 -34.16 12.88
C LEU A 754 -14.13 -32.65 12.65
N LEU A 755 -14.53 -31.84 13.64
CA LEU A 755 -14.16 -30.44 13.75
C LEU A 755 -12.66 -30.32 14.06
N VAL A 756 -12.01 -29.27 13.56
CA VAL A 756 -10.58 -29.02 13.75
C VAL A 756 -10.36 -27.66 14.40
N ASP A 757 -9.49 -27.67 15.39
CA ASP A 757 -8.78 -26.52 15.95
C ASP A 757 -7.27 -26.75 15.74
N ILE A 758 -6.49 -25.71 15.47
CA ILE A 758 -5.04 -25.81 15.20
C ILE A 758 -4.28 -24.87 16.13
N HIS A 759 -3.42 -25.41 16.98
CA HIS A 759 -2.69 -24.65 17.99
C HIS A 759 -1.37 -24.05 17.48
N ASP A 760 -0.75 -23.25 18.34
CA ASP A 760 0.61 -22.73 18.24
C ASP A 760 0.82 -21.76 17.06
N GLU A 761 1.50 -22.17 15.98
CA GLU A 761 2.05 -21.25 14.97
C GLU A 761 1.12 -20.99 13.74
N TYR A 762 -0.01 -21.71 13.61
CA TYR A 762 -0.86 -21.61 12.40
C TYR A 762 -1.70 -20.32 12.35
N ARG A 763 -1.31 -19.40 11.46
CA ARG A 763 -2.05 -18.16 11.15
C ARG A 763 -2.99 -18.38 9.95
N PRO A 764 -4.31 -18.13 10.07
CA PRO A 764 -5.26 -18.43 9.01
C PRO A 764 -5.04 -17.60 7.74
N THR A 765 -5.52 -18.11 6.61
CA THR A 765 -5.46 -17.48 5.27
C THR A 765 -6.79 -17.61 4.51
N GLY A 766 -7.88 -17.88 5.24
CA GLY A 766 -9.25 -18.05 4.73
C GLY A 766 -9.62 -19.47 4.25
N PHE A 767 -8.74 -20.47 4.43
CA PHE A 767 -8.98 -21.87 4.03
C PHE A 767 -10.27 -22.49 4.62
N SER A 768 -10.73 -21.99 5.77
CA SER A 768 -12.00 -22.37 6.40
C SER A 768 -13.25 -22.05 5.55
N ARG A 769 -13.16 -21.19 4.52
CA ARG A 769 -14.21 -21.07 3.50
C ARG A 769 -14.33 -22.34 2.64
N THR A 770 -13.18 -22.91 2.29
CA THR A 770 -13.06 -24.11 1.44
C THR A 770 -13.36 -25.37 2.24
N TYR A 771 -12.86 -25.46 3.47
CA TYR A 771 -13.06 -26.57 4.40
C TYR A 771 -13.56 -26.07 5.76
N PRO A 772 -14.88 -25.84 5.91
CA PRO A 772 -15.50 -25.31 7.13
C PRO A 772 -15.53 -26.31 8.30
N ASN A 773 -14.75 -27.39 8.28
CA ASN A 773 -14.44 -28.13 9.50
C ASN A 773 -13.22 -27.55 10.24
N LEU A 774 -12.41 -26.71 9.58
CA LEU A 774 -11.43 -25.85 10.27
C LEU A 774 -12.17 -24.69 10.93
N MET A 775 -12.57 -24.92 12.18
CA MET A 775 -13.40 -23.98 12.94
C MET A 775 -12.57 -22.78 13.38
N THR A 776 -11.42 -23.05 13.99
CA THR A 776 -10.55 -22.01 14.52
C THR A 776 -9.11 -22.51 14.58
N GLN A 777 -8.24 -21.64 15.08
CA GLN A 777 -6.84 -21.88 15.35
C GLN A 777 -6.40 -20.87 16.41
N GLU A 778 -5.39 -21.23 17.20
CA GLU A 778 -4.69 -20.27 18.04
C GLU A 778 -3.90 -19.31 17.13
N GLY A 779 -2.60 -19.52 16.89
CA GLY A 779 -1.81 -18.56 16.11
C GLY A 779 -1.89 -17.15 16.73
N ILE A 780 -1.96 -17.09 18.06
CA ILE A 780 -2.27 -15.92 18.90
C ILE A 780 -1.46 -16.10 20.18
N ARG A 781 -0.92 -15.01 20.74
CA ARG A 781 -0.43 -15.04 22.13
C ARG A 781 -1.63 -15.04 23.09
N GLY A 782 -2.23 -16.21 23.28
CA GLY A 782 -3.50 -16.36 24.00
C GLY A 782 -3.36 -16.22 25.51
N ASN A 783 -4.46 -16.45 26.23
CA ASN A 783 -4.47 -16.46 27.69
C ASN A 783 -3.66 -17.65 28.30
N GLU A 784 -3.09 -18.54 27.49
CA GLU A 784 -1.96 -19.43 27.85
C GLU A 784 -0.78 -18.61 28.42
N GLU A 785 -0.34 -17.60 27.66
CA GLU A 785 0.77 -16.68 27.92
C GLU A 785 0.39 -15.49 28.82
N MET A 786 -0.90 -15.36 29.15
CA MET A 786 -1.46 -14.32 30.01
C MET A 786 -0.97 -12.90 29.63
N PRO A 787 -1.25 -12.40 28.41
CA PRO A 787 -0.85 -11.06 27.97
C PRO A 787 -1.59 -9.95 28.74
N ASP A 788 -1.19 -8.69 28.50
CA ASP A 788 -1.82 -7.52 29.11
C ASP A 788 -2.99 -6.96 28.26
N ALA A 789 -3.62 -5.89 28.74
CA ALA A 789 -4.75 -5.29 28.05
C ALA A 789 -4.33 -4.54 26.77
N THR A 790 -3.10 -4.00 26.73
CA THR A 790 -2.54 -3.32 25.55
C THR A 790 -2.41 -4.30 24.37
N HIS A 791 -1.90 -5.51 24.61
CA HIS A 791 -1.90 -6.59 23.63
C HIS A 791 -3.33 -6.92 23.17
N ASN A 792 -4.29 -6.98 24.11
CA ASN A 792 -5.69 -7.27 23.78
C ASN A 792 -6.37 -6.21 22.91
N THR A 793 -6.00 -4.94 23.07
CA THR A 793 -6.44 -3.84 22.19
C THR A 793 -5.64 -3.75 20.88
N THR A 794 -4.61 -4.57 20.70
CA THR A 794 -3.82 -4.65 19.44
C THR A 794 -4.34 -5.76 18.53
N LEU A 795 -4.54 -6.97 19.08
CA LEU A 795 -4.99 -8.17 18.35
C LEU A 795 -6.16 -7.98 17.36
N PRO A 796 -7.24 -7.21 17.66
CA PRO A 796 -8.38 -7.01 16.76
C PRO A 796 -7.99 -6.39 15.42
N PHE A 797 -6.95 -5.56 15.42
CA PHE A 797 -6.50 -4.79 14.25
C PHE A 797 -5.24 -5.36 13.61
N THR A 798 -4.73 -6.49 14.12
CA THR A 798 -3.60 -7.23 13.54
C THR A 798 -4.05 -8.66 13.20
N ARG A 799 -4.03 -9.57 14.18
CA ARG A 799 -4.28 -11.01 14.01
C ARG A 799 -5.72 -11.36 13.63
N PHE A 800 -6.74 -10.65 14.13
CA PHE A 800 -8.12 -10.95 13.74
C PHE A 800 -8.49 -10.44 12.32
N LEU A 801 -7.61 -9.66 11.68
CA LEU A 801 -7.73 -9.36 10.24
C LEU A 801 -7.52 -10.59 9.35
N ALA A 802 -6.85 -11.64 9.85
CA ALA A 802 -6.72 -12.92 9.17
C ALA A 802 -7.95 -13.86 9.35
N GLY A 803 -8.89 -13.48 10.22
CA GLY A 803 -10.05 -14.28 10.61
C GLY A 803 -9.97 -14.87 12.03
N ALA A 804 -10.78 -15.90 12.28
CA ALA A 804 -11.05 -16.47 13.60
C ALA A 804 -9.80 -16.81 14.46
N GLY A 805 -9.97 -16.81 15.78
CA GLY A 805 -8.86 -17.04 16.71
C GLY A 805 -9.27 -17.61 18.05
N ASP A 806 -8.72 -18.76 18.43
CA ASP A 806 -8.80 -19.26 19.80
C ASP A 806 -7.81 -18.50 20.70
N TYR A 807 -8.36 -17.57 21.48
CA TYR A 807 -7.62 -16.81 22.49
C TYR A 807 -7.58 -17.53 23.86
N THR A 808 -8.32 -18.64 24.04
CA THR A 808 -8.43 -19.41 25.30
C THR A 808 -8.80 -18.57 26.54
N ILE A 809 -9.97 -17.90 26.50
CA ILE A 809 -10.45 -16.99 27.56
C ILE A 809 -10.46 -17.68 28.94
N CYS A 810 -9.76 -17.10 29.92
CA CYS A 810 -9.80 -17.50 31.33
C CYS A 810 -10.74 -16.57 32.09
N TYR A 811 -11.41 -17.04 33.15
CA TYR A 811 -12.28 -16.17 33.95
C TYR A 811 -11.98 -16.15 35.45
N TYR A 812 -11.53 -17.26 36.07
CA TYR A 812 -11.21 -17.30 37.50
C TYR A 812 -9.72 -17.47 37.82
N ASN A 813 -8.88 -17.71 36.81
CA ASN A 813 -7.45 -17.93 37.00
C ASN A 813 -6.74 -16.64 37.44
N ASN A 814 -6.09 -16.65 38.60
CA ASN A 814 -5.47 -15.49 39.23
C ASN A 814 -4.22 -14.93 38.51
N ARG A 815 -3.89 -15.42 37.31
CA ARG A 815 -2.81 -14.92 36.46
C ARG A 815 -3.27 -13.90 35.41
N ILE A 816 -4.59 -13.72 35.22
CA ILE A 816 -5.12 -12.72 34.27
C ILE A 816 -4.68 -11.30 34.67
N LYS A 817 -4.30 -10.49 33.68
CA LYS A 817 -3.84 -9.09 33.85
C LYS A 817 -4.93 -8.04 33.56
N THR A 818 -6.18 -8.49 33.55
CA THR A 818 -7.37 -7.77 33.05
C THR A 818 -8.56 -8.03 33.98
N THR A 819 -9.54 -7.13 33.99
CA THR A 819 -10.73 -7.31 34.84
C THR A 819 -11.62 -8.44 34.35
N HIS A 820 -12.54 -8.87 35.22
CA HIS A 820 -13.54 -9.86 34.84
C HIS A 820 -14.51 -9.33 33.76
N ALA A 821 -14.91 -8.06 33.79
CA ALA A 821 -15.75 -7.49 32.74
C ALA A 821 -15.00 -7.37 31.40
N HIS A 822 -13.68 -7.14 31.42
CA HIS A 822 -12.81 -7.26 30.23
C HIS A 822 -12.87 -8.69 29.66
N GLN A 823 -12.69 -9.74 30.48
CA GLN A 823 -12.78 -11.13 30.02
C GLN A 823 -14.17 -11.51 29.48
N LEU A 824 -15.26 -10.95 30.04
CA LEU A 824 -16.61 -11.08 29.43
C LEU A 824 -16.63 -10.42 28.03
N ALA A 825 -16.14 -9.18 27.91
CA ALA A 825 -16.13 -8.42 26.67
C ALA A 825 -15.29 -9.07 25.56
N LEU A 826 -14.18 -9.75 25.91
CA LEU A 826 -13.35 -10.50 24.95
C LEU A 826 -14.16 -11.52 24.14
N SER A 827 -15.19 -12.15 24.72
CA SER A 827 -16.04 -13.11 24.00
C SER A 827 -16.87 -12.50 22.86
N VAL A 828 -17.04 -11.17 22.82
CA VAL A 828 -17.63 -10.44 21.70
C VAL A 828 -16.57 -9.78 20.84
N VAL A 829 -15.49 -9.25 21.41
CA VAL A 829 -14.41 -8.62 20.63
C VAL A 829 -13.74 -9.66 19.71
N TYR A 830 -13.30 -10.79 20.27
CA TYR A 830 -12.62 -11.85 19.55
C TYR A 830 -13.59 -12.85 18.93
N TYR A 831 -13.59 -12.91 17.60
CA TYR A 831 -14.37 -13.90 16.88
C TYR A 831 -13.69 -15.27 16.88
N SER A 832 -14.41 -16.29 17.36
CA SER A 832 -14.10 -17.69 17.09
C SER A 832 -15.39 -18.52 17.13
N PRO A 833 -15.70 -19.33 16.10
CA PRO A 833 -16.92 -20.14 16.08
C PRO A 833 -16.85 -21.32 17.05
N ILE A 834 -15.64 -21.79 17.38
CA ILE A 834 -15.35 -22.64 18.53
C ILE A 834 -14.63 -21.77 19.55
N GLN A 835 -15.31 -21.40 20.63
CA GLN A 835 -14.81 -20.41 21.59
C GLN A 835 -14.49 -21.08 22.93
N PHE A 836 -13.21 -21.19 23.27
CA PHE A 836 -12.80 -21.68 24.58
C PHE A 836 -13.01 -20.59 25.63
N LEU A 837 -13.80 -20.95 26.65
CA LEU A 837 -14.06 -20.18 27.85
C LEU A 837 -13.55 -20.98 29.06
N TYR A 838 -13.33 -20.31 30.19
CA TYR A 838 -12.89 -20.93 31.45
C TYR A 838 -11.55 -21.69 31.32
N TRP A 839 -10.62 -21.21 30.51
CA TRP A 839 -9.29 -21.81 30.39
C TRP A 839 -8.53 -21.72 31.72
N TYR A 840 -7.82 -22.81 32.07
CA TYR A 840 -7.28 -23.09 33.43
C TYR A 840 -8.25 -23.00 34.62
N ASP A 841 -9.56 -22.84 34.41
CA ASP A 841 -10.55 -22.86 35.48
C ASP A 841 -11.11 -24.29 35.68
N LYS A 842 -12.00 -24.44 36.67
CA LYS A 842 -12.74 -25.68 36.95
C LYS A 842 -14.19 -25.34 37.32
N PRO A 843 -15.17 -26.25 37.14
CA PRO A 843 -16.55 -26.03 37.60
C PRO A 843 -16.67 -25.60 39.06
N SER A 844 -15.83 -26.15 39.95
CA SER A 844 -15.76 -25.80 41.37
C SER A 844 -15.16 -24.41 41.68
N PHE A 845 -14.69 -23.68 40.66
CA PHE A 845 -14.35 -22.27 40.79
C PHE A 845 -15.58 -21.36 40.63
N TYR A 846 -16.70 -21.84 40.08
CA TYR A 846 -17.98 -21.14 40.10
C TYR A 846 -18.62 -21.21 41.49
N ARG A 847 -19.16 -20.08 41.98
CA ARG A 847 -19.74 -19.94 43.33
C ARG A 847 -21.12 -19.27 43.31
N GLY A 848 -21.76 -19.14 42.15
CA GLY A 848 -23.01 -18.41 41.99
C GLY A 848 -22.85 -16.97 41.47
N GLU A 849 -21.68 -16.64 40.90
CA GLU A 849 -21.47 -15.41 40.12
C GLU A 849 -22.60 -15.21 39.09
N LYS A 850 -23.19 -14.01 39.06
CA LYS A 850 -24.40 -13.73 38.26
C LYS A 850 -24.06 -13.28 36.84
N GLU A 851 -22.90 -12.67 36.69
CA GLU A 851 -22.38 -12.12 35.45
C GLU A 851 -22.00 -13.20 34.42
N ILE A 852 -21.80 -14.44 34.89
CA ILE A 852 -21.67 -15.64 34.04
C ILE A 852 -22.90 -15.84 33.13
N ALA A 853 -24.07 -15.30 33.47
CA ALA A 853 -25.22 -15.27 32.58
C ALA A 853 -24.93 -14.59 31.22
N PHE A 854 -23.88 -13.77 31.11
CA PHE A 854 -23.39 -13.28 29.82
C PHE A 854 -22.75 -14.40 28.99
N PHE A 855 -21.81 -15.17 29.55
CA PHE A 855 -21.21 -16.32 28.87
C PHE A 855 -22.24 -17.42 28.58
N ASP A 856 -23.22 -17.64 29.46
CA ASP A 856 -24.33 -18.57 29.22
C ASP A 856 -25.13 -18.16 27.95
N ALA A 857 -25.32 -16.84 27.75
CA ALA A 857 -26.10 -16.27 26.66
C ALA A 857 -25.32 -15.94 25.36
N VAL A 858 -24.00 -15.75 25.41
CA VAL A 858 -23.23 -15.25 24.25
C VAL A 858 -23.15 -16.30 23.12
N PRO A 859 -23.44 -15.91 21.86
CA PRO A 859 -23.17 -16.71 20.66
C PRO A 859 -21.67 -16.77 20.33
N THR A 860 -21.28 -17.74 19.51
CA THR A 860 -19.93 -17.78 18.88
C THR A 860 -19.95 -17.35 17.40
N VAL A 861 -21.13 -17.16 16.82
CA VAL A 861 -21.35 -16.87 15.39
C VAL A 861 -22.48 -15.86 15.20
N TRP A 862 -22.36 -15.08 14.12
CA TRP A 862 -23.00 -13.77 14.04
C TRP A 862 -23.64 -13.52 12.67
N ASP A 863 -24.80 -12.87 12.69
CA ASP A 863 -25.52 -12.45 11.49
C ASP A 863 -24.93 -11.19 10.86
N ASP A 864 -24.41 -10.29 11.71
CA ASP A 864 -23.71 -9.07 11.31
C ASP A 864 -22.72 -8.65 12.41
N THR A 865 -21.69 -7.90 12.02
CA THR A 865 -20.66 -7.35 12.91
C THR A 865 -20.42 -5.88 12.56
N LYS A 866 -20.29 -5.04 13.59
CA LYS A 866 -20.04 -3.60 13.52
C LYS A 866 -18.91 -3.22 14.48
N VAL A 867 -17.91 -2.47 14.01
CA VAL A 867 -16.89 -1.87 14.89
C VAL A 867 -17.32 -0.44 15.20
N ILE A 868 -17.71 -0.20 16.44
CA ILE A 868 -18.32 1.06 16.89
C ILE A 868 -17.26 2.12 17.20
N SER A 869 -16.13 1.70 17.77
CA SER A 869 -14.95 2.53 17.98
C SER A 869 -13.69 1.66 18.10
N GLY A 870 -12.51 2.25 17.94
CA GLY A 870 -11.27 1.62 18.35
C GLY A 870 -10.02 2.27 17.77
N GLU A 871 -8.92 2.20 18.53
CA GLU A 871 -7.57 2.59 18.11
C GLU A 871 -6.56 1.54 18.61
N ILE A 872 -5.53 1.26 17.80
CA ILE A 872 -4.68 0.07 17.94
C ILE A 872 -3.81 0.18 19.19
N GLY A 873 -3.94 -0.79 20.11
CA GLY A 873 -3.23 -0.78 21.39
C GLY A 873 -3.84 0.16 22.44
N GLU A 874 -5.00 0.77 22.15
CA GLU A 874 -5.66 1.71 23.05
C GLU A 874 -7.06 1.24 23.50
N HIS A 875 -7.96 0.91 22.56
CA HIS A 875 -9.31 0.43 22.88
C HIS A 875 -10.02 -0.16 21.67
N ILE A 876 -11.10 -0.91 21.90
CA ILE A 876 -12.06 -1.28 20.86
C ILE A 876 -13.47 -1.44 21.45
N THR A 877 -14.49 -1.12 20.65
CA THR A 877 -15.90 -1.46 20.88
C THR A 877 -16.44 -2.23 19.66
N VAL A 878 -16.86 -3.47 19.83
CA VAL A 878 -17.49 -4.30 18.77
C VAL A 878 -18.93 -4.63 19.16
N ALA A 879 -19.88 -4.45 18.23
CA ALA A 879 -21.25 -4.90 18.34
C ALA A 879 -21.55 -5.98 17.29
N ARG A 880 -22.15 -7.10 17.69
CA ARG A 880 -22.45 -8.25 16.81
C ARG A 880 -23.89 -8.70 16.97
N LYS A 881 -24.58 -8.99 15.86
CA LYS A 881 -26.00 -9.44 15.84
C LYS A 881 -26.08 -10.96 15.82
N SER A 882 -27.05 -11.53 16.52
CA SER A 882 -27.41 -12.95 16.41
C SER A 882 -28.92 -13.11 16.60
N GLY A 883 -29.60 -13.50 15.53
CA GLY A 883 -31.05 -13.41 15.38
C GLY A 883 -31.54 -11.98 15.62
N ASP A 884 -32.34 -11.82 16.67
CA ASP A 884 -32.97 -10.56 17.06
C ASP A 884 -32.16 -9.76 18.10
N ALA A 885 -31.14 -10.37 18.70
CA ALA A 885 -30.33 -9.78 19.75
C ALA A 885 -29.00 -9.23 19.22
N TRP A 886 -28.46 -8.24 19.91
CA TRP A 886 -27.11 -7.71 19.72
C TRP A 886 -26.29 -7.93 20.98
N PHE A 887 -25.01 -8.24 20.80
CA PHE A 887 -24.03 -8.36 21.87
C PHE A 887 -22.94 -7.31 21.62
N VAL A 888 -22.53 -6.59 22.65
CA VAL A 888 -21.47 -5.58 22.57
C VAL A 888 -20.38 -5.94 23.56
N GLY A 889 -19.12 -5.87 23.13
CA GLY A 889 -17.95 -5.89 23.99
C GLY A 889 -17.13 -4.65 23.75
N ALA A 890 -16.78 -3.93 24.81
CA ALA A 890 -15.78 -2.88 24.76
C ALA A 890 -14.67 -3.14 25.78
N ILE A 891 -13.43 -2.89 25.39
CA ILE A 891 -12.23 -3.03 26.23
C ILE A 891 -11.31 -1.82 26.05
N THR A 892 -10.58 -1.48 27.10
CA THR A 892 -9.46 -0.53 27.07
C THR A 892 -8.13 -1.26 27.29
N ASN A 893 -7.03 -0.59 26.98
CA ASN A 893 -5.67 -1.02 27.23
C ASN A 893 -5.32 -0.93 28.74
N ASN A 894 -4.04 -0.83 29.08
CA ASN A 894 -3.61 -0.68 30.48
C ASN A 894 -4.03 0.66 31.12
N ASP A 895 -4.66 1.58 30.37
CA ASP A 895 -5.15 2.89 30.85
C ASP A 895 -6.67 2.91 31.02
N ALA A 896 -7.15 3.67 32.02
CA ALA A 896 -8.58 3.93 32.22
C ALA A 896 -9.15 4.84 31.11
N ARG A 897 -10.40 4.61 30.69
CA ARG A 897 -10.95 5.27 29.49
C ARG A 897 -12.47 5.44 29.52
N GLU A 898 -12.93 6.64 29.16
CA GLU A 898 -14.33 6.88 28.82
C GLU A 898 -14.65 6.33 27.43
N VAL A 899 -15.60 5.41 27.33
CA VAL A 899 -16.11 4.91 26.04
C VAL A 899 -17.58 5.29 25.84
N VAL A 900 -17.93 5.64 24.59
CA VAL A 900 -19.31 5.96 24.19
C VAL A 900 -19.77 4.95 23.16
N VAL A 901 -20.88 4.27 23.45
CA VAL A 901 -21.51 3.28 22.57
C VAL A 901 -22.81 3.87 22.01
N PRO A 902 -22.79 4.50 20.82
CA PRO A 902 -24.01 4.87 20.11
C PRO A 902 -24.72 3.62 19.60
N LEU A 903 -26.01 3.47 19.94
CA LEU A 903 -26.79 2.28 19.58
C LEU A 903 -27.47 2.38 18.19
N SER A 904 -26.91 3.18 17.28
CA SER A 904 -27.47 3.46 15.94
C SER A 904 -27.54 2.24 15.02
N PHE A 905 -26.89 1.14 15.39
CA PHE A 905 -26.98 -0.17 14.72
C PHE A 905 -28.25 -0.96 15.06
N LEU A 906 -29.05 -0.53 16.04
CA LEU A 906 -30.32 -1.15 16.41
C LEU A 906 -31.46 -0.79 15.41
N ASP A 907 -32.44 -1.68 15.26
CA ASP A 907 -33.53 -1.52 14.30
C ASP A 907 -34.38 -0.26 14.63
N GLY A 908 -34.58 0.62 13.65
CA GLY A 908 -35.21 1.93 13.84
C GLY A 908 -36.63 1.88 14.41
N GLY A 909 -36.84 2.57 15.55
CA GLY A 909 -38.16 2.65 16.22
C GLY A 909 -38.49 1.47 17.13
N ARG A 910 -37.69 0.40 17.12
CA ARG A 910 -37.84 -0.74 18.03
C ARG A 910 -37.30 -0.42 19.43
N LYS A 911 -37.88 -1.03 20.46
CA LYS A 911 -37.42 -0.90 21.85
C LYS A 911 -36.70 -2.18 22.28
N TYR A 912 -35.60 -2.00 23.01
CA TYR A 912 -34.75 -3.08 23.49
C TYR A 912 -34.51 -2.97 24.99
N GLN A 913 -34.16 -4.10 25.60
CA GLN A 913 -33.63 -4.23 26.95
C GLN A 913 -32.14 -4.51 26.83
N ALA A 914 -31.31 -3.61 27.36
CA ALA A 914 -29.87 -3.75 27.43
C ALA A 914 -29.48 -4.18 28.85
N THR A 915 -29.00 -5.41 29.01
CA THR A 915 -28.39 -5.92 30.25
C THR A 915 -26.88 -5.80 30.14
N ILE A 916 -26.27 -5.13 31.10
CA ILE A 916 -24.91 -4.58 31.02
C ILE A 916 -24.11 -5.11 32.19
N TYR A 917 -22.89 -5.58 31.90
CA TYR A 917 -21.94 -6.20 32.82
C TYR A 917 -20.66 -5.35 32.80
N TYR A 918 -20.38 -4.61 33.87
CA TYR A 918 -19.41 -3.51 33.90
C TYR A 918 -18.48 -3.59 35.12
N ASP A 919 -17.30 -2.96 35.04
CA ASP A 919 -16.37 -2.87 36.18
C ASP A 919 -16.92 -1.96 37.31
N ASP A 920 -17.17 -2.51 38.49
CA ASP A 920 -17.58 -1.76 39.69
C ASP A 920 -16.67 -2.09 40.90
N PRO A 921 -15.56 -1.35 41.09
CA PRO A 921 -14.63 -1.58 42.19
C PRO A 921 -15.19 -1.24 43.58
N LYS A 922 -16.48 -0.84 43.69
CA LYS A 922 -17.17 -0.64 44.97
C LYS A 922 -17.98 -1.86 45.41
N LEU A 923 -18.18 -2.85 44.54
CA LEU A 923 -18.89 -4.08 44.89
C LEU A 923 -17.98 -5.05 45.64
N ASP A 924 -18.37 -5.40 46.86
CA ASP A 924 -17.77 -6.48 47.66
C ASP A 924 -18.16 -7.85 47.08
N THR A 925 -17.60 -8.16 45.92
CA THR A 925 -17.77 -9.40 45.17
C THR A 925 -16.40 -9.84 44.64
N ARG A 926 -16.18 -11.14 44.49
CA ARG A 926 -14.88 -11.69 44.05
C ARG A 926 -14.41 -11.16 42.70
N THR A 927 -15.34 -10.77 41.83
CA THR A 927 -15.07 -10.39 40.44
C THR A 927 -15.24 -8.89 40.16
N ASN A 928 -15.80 -8.13 41.11
CA ASN A 928 -16.14 -6.70 40.99
C ASN A 928 -16.99 -6.35 39.75
N VAL A 929 -17.76 -7.29 39.19
CA VAL A 929 -18.63 -7.02 38.03
C VAL A 929 -20.02 -6.58 38.49
N GLY A 930 -20.36 -5.33 38.19
CA GLY A 930 -21.71 -4.79 38.33
C GLY A 930 -22.63 -5.25 37.20
N ILE A 931 -23.93 -5.39 37.51
CA ILE A 931 -24.95 -5.77 36.54
C ILE A 931 -26.11 -4.78 36.62
N GLU A 932 -26.37 -4.05 35.53
CA GLU A 932 -27.51 -3.15 35.39
C GLU A 932 -28.38 -3.53 34.18
N THR A 933 -29.56 -2.92 34.05
CA THR A 933 -30.47 -3.18 32.93
C THR A 933 -31.33 -1.97 32.58
N HIS A 934 -31.24 -1.53 31.32
CA HIS A 934 -31.91 -0.33 30.81
C HIS A 934 -32.83 -0.63 29.63
N LYS A 935 -33.90 0.18 29.46
CA LYS A 935 -34.67 0.21 28.20
C LYS A 935 -34.05 1.22 27.24
N VAL A 936 -33.74 0.78 26.03
CA VAL A 936 -32.98 1.56 25.02
C VAL A 936 -33.64 1.49 23.63
N ASP A 937 -33.18 2.35 22.72
CA ASP A 937 -33.49 2.33 21.29
C ASP A 937 -32.29 2.87 20.48
N SER A 938 -32.42 2.91 19.15
CA SER A 938 -31.32 3.32 18.26
C SER A 938 -30.90 4.79 18.32
N LYS A 939 -31.54 5.62 19.15
CA LYS A 939 -31.14 7.01 19.42
C LYS A 939 -30.39 7.16 20.74
N LYS A 940 -30.22 6.08 21.51
CA LYS A 940 -29.54 6.09 22.81
C LYS A 940 -28.03 5.93 22.65
N GLU A 941 -27.28 6.75 23.37
CA GLU A 941 -25.88 6.50 23.71
C GLU A 941 -25.78 5.90 25.11
N LEU A 942 -24.93 4.88 25.25
CA LEU A 942 -24.43 4.38 26.54
C LEU A 942 -23.00 4.91 26.75
N LYS A 943 -22.60 5.20 28.00
CA LYS A 943 -21.30 5.81 28.33
C LYS A 943 -20.73 5.12 29.57
N TYR A 944 -19.47 4.71 29.51
CA TYR A 944 -18.83 3.90 30.56
C TYR A 944 -17.39 4.35 30.84
N SER A 945 -17.07 4.48 32.13
CA SER A 945 -15.73 4.70 32.66
C SER A 945 -15.02 3.35 32.83
N LEU A 946 -14.33 2.87 31.80
CA LEU A 946 -13.57 1.62 31.87
C LEU A 946 -12.38 1.78 32.82
N GLN A 947 -12.17 0.79 33.70
CA GLN A 947 -11.00 0.73 34.57
C GLN A 947 -9.72 0.47 33.77
N PRO A 948 -8.52 0.72 34.32
CA PRO A 948 -7.27 0.22 33.74
C PRO A 948 -7.36 -1.29 33.50
N SER A 949 -7.01 -1.74 32.29
CA SER A 949 -7.19 -3.14 31.86
C SER A 949 -8.64 -3.67 31.95
N GLY A 950 -9.62 -2.76 31.90
CA GLY A 950 -11.05 -3.00 32.11
C GLY A 950 -11.87 -3.15 30.84
N GLY A 951 -13.19 -3.28 31.02
CA GLY A 951 -14.14 -3.49 29.92
C GLY A 951 -15.61 -3.47 30.34
N VAL A 952 -16.48 -3.59 29.35
CA VAL A 952 -17.93 -3.73 29.52
C VAL A 952 -18.51 -4.68 28.48
N ALA A 953 -19.35 -5.60 28.93
CA ALA A 953 -20.09 -6.52 28.09
C ALA A 953 -21.59 -6.21 28.16
N ILE A 954 -22.30 -6.27 27.03
CA ILE A 954 -23.71 -5.88 26.94
C ILE A 954 -24.48 -6.90 26.09
N LYS A 955 -25.60 -7.38 26.60
CA LYS A 955 -26.63 -8.09 25.82
C LYS A 955 -27.80 -7.14 25.60
N ILE A 956 -28.16 -6.90 24.33
CA ILE A 956 -29.28 -6.03 23.93
C ILE A 956 -30.30 -6.89 23.18
N GLU A 957 -31.46 -7.13 23.78
CA GLU A 957 -32.54 -7.94 23.18
C GLU A 957 -33.85 -7.16 23.06
N PRO A 958 -34.72 -7.45 22.07
CA PRO A 958 -35.99 -6.73 21.92
C PRO A 958 -36.88 -6.87 23.16
N VAL A 959 -37.57 -5.79 23.54
CA VAL A 959 -38.64 -5.89 24.55
C VAL A 959 -39.80 -6.68 23.93
N LYS A 960 -40.24 -7.72 24.64
CA LYS A 960 -41.41 -8.55 24.30
C LYS A 960 -42.73 -7.85 24.66
#